data_AF-A0A1E4SE84-F1
#
_entry.id   AF-A0A1E4SE84-F1
#
_cell.length_a   1.000
_cell.length_b   1.000
_cell.length_c   1.000
_cell.angle_alpha   90.00
_cell.angle_beta   90.00
_cell.angle_gamma   90.00
#
_symmetry.space_group_name_H-M   'P 1'
#
loop_
_entity.id
_entity.type
_entity.pdbx_description
1 polymer ?
#
loop_
_entity_poly.entity_id
_entity_poly.type
_entity_poly.pdbx_seq_one_letter_code
_entity_poly.pdbx_strand_id
1 'polypeptide(L)'
;MLHHGFPPNKRKRTYGTFCCDYDGCGRSFTPCTWPGCELVFSRNDVREKHIQRHAARVKKADGSAGDDDDDDDDDHPEYSKENAPLAGTGASSTYHENVLVSPESMTPLTKPLSPSDLIEWLFHDDSLARGDKLVSSEFHNFPNEVSPVSSLIENVFAITPQFPHSSTRDLVDDSVRLELISHIPSLGLNQDFGLPHIERCLEIYWSTFHPQYPILHRPSFSNSEAHPLLLLSMIMVGASLVPCSGHKESLFVAPQKLAEHIAEPLRWLIFSNADCKPPAKLYVVQSLLLLESFEITSTSRFLHERSFLYHGTKIQLLRRSPILGGDPLKQNVEDQDPQVWKQWIEFESMKRACLMAFHLDTVNSTVYGHTLILYAYQIKLSLPCEDSLWEYDNEYTKIDSISKFQSPKFLDALKGLLHRKHIQTSTFGKSILLAGLLTIMFQMQQKDLQLSFLEWDSMKESWNEIISIAIDVWRVEMCPNGCFDTKTALHFTERDYPNIPPMLKYEDTRCKFSLYHIAQIYMRITHYDYIVYAGAPSRMNVTVTETEYQNVERRVKEWSHSTNGDITVVHAYLFLFEMLLSPHNEDISYLYDPNTDPFLHRKNIMASAILVIFAYNFSKYGNESNFFGSLDGDSFYPDREDGYSYLRRIRKNFISCISGPLHQINREDSLEYHKEIKAFAAQMKNIENTHHIAGLLKIFHKGFTNSNWEVGREYSRLFKNCIERCLGRESITCVNMYE
;
A
#
# COMPACT_ATOMS: atom_id res chain seq x y z
N MET A 1 -64.54 -33.16 -22.90
CA MET A 1 -65.24 -33.86 -24.01
C MET A 1 -64.31 -33.89 -25.21
N LEU A 2 -64.37 -34.98 -25.99
CA LEU A 2 -63.92 -35.10 -27.39
C LEU A 2 -62.44 -34.82 -27.72
N HIS A 3 -61.72 -35.91 -27.98
CA HIS A 3 -60.64 -35.95 -28.97
C HIS A 3 -61.12 -35.46 -30.34
N HIS A 4 -60.22 -34.84 -31.11
CA HIS A 4 -60.10 -35.11 -32.54
C HIS A 4 -58.62 -35.33 -32.89
N GLY A 5 -58.35 -36.38 -33.67
CA GLY A 5 -57.01 -36.72 -34.16
C GLY A 5 -57.00 -36.90 -35.68
N PHE A 6 -56.00 -37.64 -36.17
CA PHE A 6 -55.63 -37.92 -37.58
C PHE A 6 -54.75 -36.83 -38.26
N PRO A 7 -53.92 -37.21 -39.26
CA PRO A 7 -52.85 -38.22 -39.17
C PRO A 7 -51.51 -37.70 -39.78
N PRO A 8 -50.38 -38.44 -39.72
CA PRO A 8 -49.07 -37.90 -40.07
C PRO A 8 -48.77 -37.94 -41.58
N ASN A 9 -48.09 -36.91 -42.10
CA ASN A 9 -47.52 -36.91 -43.44
C ASN A 9 -45.99 -36.88 -43.39
N LYS A 10 -45.36 -38.06 -43.45
CA LYS A 10 -43.92 -38.18 -43.73
C LYS A 10 -43.65 -37.71 -45.17
N ARG A 11 -42.80 -36.71 -45.36
CA ARG A 11 -42.07 -36.51 -46.63
C ARG A 11 -40.59 -36.29 -46.34
N LYS A 12 -39.74 -37.22 -46.81
CA LYS A 12 -38.30 -36.95 -46.99
C LYS A 12 -38.15 -35.70 -47.86
N ARG A 13 -37.32 -34.74 -47.45
CA ARG A 13 -36.90 -33.61 -48.29
C ARG A 13 -35.40 -33.38 -48.16
N THR A 14 -34.79 -33.06 -49.29
CA THR A 14 -33.34 -33.00 -49.50
C THR A 14 -32.78 -31.58 -49.33
N TYR A 15 -31.46 -31.49 -49.17
CA TYR A 15 -30.67 -30.28 -48.91
C TYR A 15 -31.08 -29.04 -49.72
N GLY A 16 -31.20 -27.91 -49.02
CA GLY A 16 -31.54 -26.60 -49.57
C GLY A 16 -31.59 -25.52 -48.48
N THR A 17 -31.87 -24.27 -48.85
CA THR A 17 -32.21 -23.19 -47.91
C THR A 17 -33.73 -23.10 -47.81
N PHE A 18 -34.30 -23.11 -46.60
CA PHE A 18 -35.74 -23.23 -46.39
C PHE A 18 -36.33 -21.99 -45.73
N CYS A 19 -37.47 -21.48 -46.22
CA CYS A 19 -38.21 -20.40 -45.56
C CYS A 19 -39.18 -20.96 -44.52
N CYS A 20 -39.51 -20.17 -43.50
CA CYS A 20 -40.45 -20.53 -42.46
C CYS A 20 -41.89 -20.62 -43.01
N ASP A 21 -42.57 -21.74 -42.78
CA ASP A 21 -43.94 -22.03 -43.26
C ASP A 21 -45.06 -21.23 -42.54
N TYR A 22 -44.71 -20.23 -41.71
CA TYR A 22 -45.67 -19.40 -40.98
C TYR A 22 -45.89 -18.07 -41.71
N ASP A 23 -47.13 -17.77 -42.08
CA ASP A 23 -47.47 -16.56 -42.84
C ASP A 23 -46.95 -15.29 -42.16
N GLY A 24 -46.22 -14.47 -42.92
CA GLY A 24 -45.57 -13.24 -42.45
C GLY A 24 -44.21 -13.39 -41.76
N CYS A 25 -43.69 -14.61 -41.52
CA CYS A 25 -42.45 -14.79 -40.77
C CYS A 25 -41.17 -14.43 -41.55
N GLY A 26 -41.10 -14.77 -42.85
CA GLY A 26 -40.01 -14.37 -43.76
C GLY A 26 -38.60 -14.90 -43.46
N ARG A 27 -38.38 -15.67 -42.39
CA ARG A 27 -37.06 -16.19 -41.99
C ARG A 27 -36.65 -17.39 -42.84
N SER A 28 -35.38 -17.42 -43.26
CA SER A 28 -34.78 -18.57 -43.93
C SER A 28 -33.76 -19.30 -43.05
N PHE A 29 -33.60 -20.61 -43.27
CA PHE A 29 -32.75 -21.51 -42.50
C PHE A 29 -31.82 -22.30 -43.43
N THR A 30 -30.56 -22.43 -43.02
CA THR A 30 -29.51 -23.15 -43.76
C THR A 30 -28.97 -24.32 -42.93
N PRO A 31 -28.89 -25.55 -43.48
CA PRO A 31 -28.31 -26.70 -42.78
C PRO A 31 -26.79 -26.59 -42.63
N CYS A 32 -26.26 -27.23 -41.59
CA CYS A 32 -24.84 -27.51 -41.44
C CYS A 32 -24.35 -28.36 -42.61
N THR A 33 -23.12 -28.11 -43.07
CA THR A 33 -22.48 -28.86 -44.16
C THR A 33 -21.53 -29.94 -43.65
N TRP A 34 -21.43 -30.16 -42.34
CA TRP A 34 -20.53 -31.16 -41.75
C TRP A 34 -21.16 -32.57 -41.82
N PRO A 35 -20.42 -33.61 -42.26
CA PRO A 35 -20.95 -34.98 -42.36
C PRO A 35 -21.52 -35.48 -41.02
N GLY A 36 -22.77 -35.96 -41.04
CA GLY A 36 -23.47 -36.47 -39.85
C GLY A 36 -24.05 -35.39 -38.92
N CYS A 37 -24.07 -34.11 -39.33
CA CYS A 37 -24.69 -33.04 -38.55
C CYS A 37 -26.00 -32.52 -39.20
N GLU A 38 -27.14 -32.74 -38.55
CA GLU A 38 -28.48 -32.36 -39.08
C GLU A 38 -28.96 -30.97 -38.62
N LEU A 39 -28.13 -30.18 -37.94
CA LEU A 39 -28.53 -28.89 -37.38
C LEU A 39 -28.72 -27.80 -38.45
N VAL A 40 -29.83 -27.07 -38.36
CA VAL A 40 -30.19 -25.94 -39.23
C VAL A 40 -30.12 -24.60 -38.49
N PHE A 41 -29.65 -23.56 -39.18
CA PHE A 41 -29.35 -22.25 -38.61
C PHE A 41 -30.02 -21.13 -39.41
N SER A 42 -30.69 -20.21 -38.72
CA SER A 42 -31.28 -19.00 -39.30
C SER A 42 -30.27 -17.88 -39.59
N ARG A 43 -29.03 -18.00 -39.07
CA ARG A 43 -27.94 -17.04 -39.29
C ARG A 43 -26.65 -17.77 -39.66
N ASN A 44 -25.97 -17.26 -40.69
CA ASN A 44 -24.73 -17.86 -41.21
C ASN A 44 -23.57 -17.80 -40.20
N ASP A 45 -23.43 -16.72 -39.43
CA ASP A 45 -22.35 -16.54 -38.45
C ASP A 45 -22.38 -17.56 -37.31
N VAL A 46 -23.59 -17.97 -36.90
CA VAL A 46 -23.80 -19.04 -35.92
C VAL A 46 -23.47 -20.41 -36.51
N ARG A 47 -23.86 -20.67 -37.76
CA ARG A 47 -23.52 -21.91 -38.49
C ARG A 47 -22.00 -22.06 -38.62
N GLU A 48 -21.30 -20.99 -38.94
CA GLU A 48 -19.85 -20.99 -39.18
C GLU A 48 -19.07 -21.26 -37.88
N LYS A 49 -19.45 -20.61 -36.76
CA LYS A 49 -18.93 -20.94 -35.43
C LYS A 49 -19.21 -22.39 -35.01
N HIS A 50 -20.35 -22.95 -35.42
CA HIS A 50 -20.67 -24.35 -35.17
C HIS A 50 -19.79 -25.31 -35.99
N ILE A 51 -19.55 -25.02 -37.27
CA ILE A 51 -18.64 -25.80 -38.13
C ILE A 51 -17.20 -25.77 -37.59
N GLN A 52 -16.71 -24.60 -37.14
CA GLN A 52 -15.38 -24.48 -36.52
C GLN A 52 -15.22 -25.37 -35.27
N ARG A 53 -16.30 -25.60 -34.49
CA ARG A 53 -16.27 -26.49 -33.32
C ARG A 53 -16.16 -27.97 -33.70
N HIS A 54 -16.67 -28.40 -34.85
CA HIS A 54 -16.42 -29.76 -35.35
C HIS A 54 -14.95 -29.94 -35.73
N ALA A 55 -14.38 -29.00 -36.49
CA ALA A 55 -12.96 -29.04 -36.85
C ALA A 55 -12.02 -29.01 -35.62
N ALA A 56 -12.34 -28.23 -34.59
CA ALA A 56 -11.59 -28.18 -33.34
C ALA A 56 -11.68 -29.48 -32.50
N ARG A 57 -12.77 -30.24 -32.63
CA ARG A 57 -12.93 -31.54 -31.95
C ARG A 57 -12.10 -32.65 -32.61
N VAL A 58 -12.01 -32.66 -33.94
CA VAL A 58 -11.14 -33.61 -34.67
C VAL A 58 -9.68 -33.39 -34.28
N LYS A 59 -9.20 -32.13 -34.30
CA LYS A 59 -7.83 -31.79 -33.87
C LYS A 59 -7.48 -32.15 -32.42
N LYS A 60 -8.47 -32.43 -31.56
CA LYS A 60 -8.27 -32.87 -30.17
C LYS A 60 -8.25 -34.41 -30.02
N ALA A 61 -8.64 -35.16 -31.04
CA ALA A 61 -8.61 -36.62 -31.03
C ALA A 61 -7.27 -37.18 -31.53
N ASP A 62 -6.61 -36.49 -32.48
CA ASP A 62 -5.35 -36.93 -33.10
C ASP A 62 -4.08 -36.62 -32.27
N GLY A 63 -4.22 -36.25 -30.99
CA GLY A 63 -3.15 -35.57 -30.22
C GLY A 63 -2.71 -36.21 -28.90
N SER A 64 -3.04 -37.48 -28.62
CA SER A 64 -2.74 -38.10 -27.32
C SER A 64 -2.50 -39.62 -27.35
N ALA A 65 -1.39 -40.04 -27.97
CA ALA A 65 -0.63 -41.28 -27.77
C ALA A 65 0.58 -41.22 -28.72
N GLY A 66 1.80 -41.58 -28.37
CA GLY A 66 2.46 -41.90 -27.10
C GLY A 66 3.98 -41.82 -27.34
N ASP A 67 4.81 -42.30 -26.41
CA ASP A 67 6.06 -43.06 -26.66
C ASP A 67 6.89 -43.13 -25.36
N ASP A 68 7.14 -44.37 -24.89
CA ASP A 68 8.30 -44.81 -24.12
C ASP A 68 8.46 -46.33 -24.39
N ASP A 69 9.69 -46.71 -24.72
CA ASP A 69 10.38 -48.02 -24.60
C ASP A 69 10.00 -49.30 -25.42
N ASP A 70 10.98 -49.67 -26.25
CA ASP A 70 11.71 -50.97 -26.38
C ASP A 70 11.12 -52.27 -26.99
N ASP A 71 11.86 -52.71 -28.04
CA ASP A 71 12.37 -54.05 -28.40
C ASP A 71 11.47 -55.30 -28.56
N ASP A 72 11.22 -55.62 -29.84
CA ASP A 72 11.49 -56.87 -30.60
C ASP A 72 10.99 -58.29 -30.20
N ASP A 73 10.56 -58.96 -31.28
CA ASP A 73 10.49 -60.41 -31.63
C ASP A 73 9.30 -61.34 -31.26
N ASP A 74 8.86 -62.04 -32.32
CA ASP A 74 8.03 -63.27 -32.49
C ASP A 74 6.63 -63.37 -31.82
N ASP A 75 5.54 -63.76 -32.50
CA ASP A 75 5.41 -64.75 -33.58
C ASP A 75 4.07 -64.59 -34.39
N HIS A 76 3.97 -65.19 -35.59
CA HIS A 76 2.83 -65.11 -36.55
C HIS A 76 1.85 -66.33 -36.41
N PRO A 77 0.72 -66.54 -37.18
CA PRO A 77 0.29 -65.93 -38.46
C PRO A 77 -1.23 -65.61 -38.70
N GLU A 78 -1.46 -64.81 -39.76
CA GLU A 78 -2.55 -64.76 -40.78
C GLU A 78 -4.07 -65.07 -40.52
N TYR A 79 -4.92 -64.10 -40.93
CA TYR A 79 -6.07 -64.19 -41.88
C TYR A 79 -6.96 -65.47 -41.90
N SER A 80 -8.31 -65.48 -41.84
CA SER A 80 -9.39 -64.55 -42.28
C SER A 80 -10.75 -64.94 -41.61
N LYS A 81 -12.00 -64.50 -41.94
CA LYS A 81 -12.60 -63.54 -42.92
C LYS A 81 -14.06 -63.15 -42.51
N GLU A 82 -14.61 -62.10 -43.14
CA GLU A 82 -16.03 -61.83 -43.48
C GLU A 82 -17.18 -62.18 -42.50
N ASN A 83 -17.81 -61.16 -41.91
CA ASN A 83 -19.00 -60.55 -42.56
C ASN A 83 -19.40 -59.15 -42.06
N ALA A 84 -20.12 -58.46 -42.93
CA ALA A 84 -20.54 -57.06 -42.95
C ALA A 84 -21.94 -56.83 -42.28
N PRO A 85 -22.53 -55.61 -42.22
CA PRO A 85 -21.96 -54.30 -41.85
C PRO A 85 -22.94 -53.31 -41.12
N LEU A 86 -22.51 -52.03 -41.01
CA LEU A 86 -23.28 -50.76 -41.01
C LEU A 86 -23.86 -50.17 -39.71
N ALA A 87 -23.11 -49.17 -39.19
CA ALA A 87 -23.51 -47.77 -38.92
C ALA A 87 -24.67 -47.42 -37.95
N GLY A 88 -24.43 -46.44 -37.07
CA GLY A 88 -25.51 -45.78 -36.31
C GLY A 88 -25.03 -44.78 -35.25
N THR A 89 -24.84 -43.53 -35.65
CA THR A 89 -24.53 -42.36 -34.81
C THR A 89 -25.54 -42.06 -33.70
N GLY A 90 -25.06 -41.35 -32.66
CA GLY A 90 -25.73 -40.12 -32.23
C GLY A 90 -26.54 -40.18 -30.93
N ALA A 91 -26.29 -39.17 -30.08
CA ALA A 91 -27.04 -38.93 -28.86
C ALA A 91 -28.53 -38.60 -29.15
N SER A 92 -29.40 -39.04 -28.25
CA SER A 92 -30.71 -38.41 -28.05
C SER A 92 -30.63 -37.51 -26.83
N SER A 93 -30.62 -36.20 -27.05
CA SER A 93 -31.22 -35.27 -26.10
C SER A 93 -32.73 -35.38 -26.23
N THR A 94 -33.50 -35.30 -25.14
CA THR A 94 -34.52 -34.24 -25.01
C THR A 94 -35.20 -34.18 -23.64
N TYR A 95 -35.27 -32.95 -23.13
CA TYR A 95 -36.31 -32.34 -22.29
C TYR A 95 -36.70 -32.93 -20.93
N HIS A 96 -36.15 -32.29 -19.90
CA HIS A 96 -36.90 -31.56 -18.86
C HIS A 96 -38.25 -32.15 -18.42
N GLU A 97 -38.26 -32.65 -17.18
CA GLU A 97 -39.38 -32.43 -16.27
C GLU A 97 -38.88 -31.78 -14.98
N ASN A 98 -39.70 -30.93 -14.36
CA ASN A 98 -39.30 -30.12 -13.21
C ASN A 98 -39.16 -30.99 -11.95
N VAL A 99 -37.94 -31.09 -11.40
CA VAL A 99 -37.71 -31.65 -10.08
C VAL A 99 -36.87 -30.68 -9.26
N LEU A 100 -37.41 -30.26 -8.12
CA LEU A 100 -36.67 -29.61 -7.05
C LEU A 100 -35.61 -30.59 -6.52
N VAL A 101 -34.33 -30.28 -6.70
CA VAL A 101 -33.22 -31.06 -6.14
C VAL A 101 -32.36 -30.16 -5.25
N SER A 102 -32.02 -30.71 -4.08
CA SER A 102 -31.33 -30.06 -2.95
C SER A 102 -29.92 -29.54 -3.27
N PRO A 103 -29.37 -28.62 -2.45
CA PRO A 103 -28.01 -28.10 -2.62
C PRO A 103 -26.93 -29.09 -2.12
N GLU A 104 -26.66 -30.12 -2.92
CA GLU A 104 -25.53 -31.04 -2.76
C GLU A 104 -24.95 -31.34 -4.17
N SER A 105 -23.65 -31.18 -4.47
CA SER A 105 -22.50 -30.87 -3.63
C SER A 105 -21.49 -30.00 -4.38
N MET A 106 -21.23 -28.78 -3.89
CA MET A 106 -19.92 -28.17 -4.08
C MET A 106 -19.05 -28.63 -2.91
N THR A 107 -18.08 -29.50 -3.18
CA THR A 107 -17.03 -29.78 -2.20
C THR A 107 -16.28 -28.49 -1.92
N PRO A 108 -16.20 -28.02 -0.65
CA PRO A 108 -15.38 -26.87 -0.33
C PRO A 108 -13.93 -27.19 -0.71
N LEU A 109 -13.21 -26.25 -1.35
CA LEU A 109 -11.77 -26.40 -1.51
C LEU A 109 -11.10 -26.26 -0.14
N THR A 110 -11.00 -27.36 0.60
CA THR A 110 -10.29 -27.47 1.88
C THR A 110 -8.78 -27.59 1.71
N LYS A 111 -8.22 -26.95 0.68
CA LYS A 111 -6.78 -26.69 0.58
C LYS A 111 -6.53 -25.26 1.07
N PRO A 112 -5.64 -25.04 2.06
CA PRO A 112 -5.20 -23.68 2.38
C PRO A 112 -4.53 -23.09 1.13
N LEU A 113 -4.83 -21.82 0.81
CA LEU A 113 -4.15 -21.14 -0.30
C LEU A 113 -2.64 -21.17 -0.07
N SER A 114 -1.90 -21.58 -1.09
CA SER A 114 -0.46 -21.37 -1.13
C SER A 114 -0.14 -19.94 -1.59
N PRO A 115 1.09 -19.44 -1.31
CA PRO A 115 1.56 -18.19 -1.92
C PRO A 115 1.50 -18.22 -3.44
N SER A 116 1.67 -19.39 -4.06
CA SER A 116 1.55 -19.58 -5.52
C SER A 116 0.11 -19.37 -6.00
N ASP A 117 -0.89 -19.94 -5.31
CA ASP A 117 -2.31 -19.75 -5.65
C ASP A 117 -2.73 -18.28 -5.51
N LEU A 118 -2.24 -17.61 -4.45
CA LEU A 118 -2.46 -16.18 -4.24
C LEU A 118 -1.83 -15.34 -5.37
N ILE A 119 -0.61 -15.68 -5.81
CA ILE A 119 0.07 -15.01 -6.92
C ILE A 119 -0.65 -15.26 -8.25
N GLU A 120 -1.07 -16.50 -8.54
CA GLU A 120 -1.82 -16.81 -9.75
C GLU A 120 -3.13 -15.99 -9.80
N TRP A 121 -3.88 -16.01 -8.70
CA TRP A 121 -5.15 -15.30 -8.58
C TRP A 121 -5.03 -13.75 -8.58
N LEU A 122 -3.95 -13.19 -8.02
CA LEU A 122 -3.71 -11.73 -8.03
C LEU A 122 -3.24 -11.21 -9.39
N PHE A 123 -2.53 -12.02 -10.18
CA PHE A 123 -1.80 -11.55 -11.36
C PHE A 123 -2.26 -12.11 -12.72
N HIS A 124 -3.23 -13.05 -12.78
CA HIS A 124 -3.76 -13.62 -14.05
C HIS A 124 -5.19 -13.18 -14.45
N ASP A 125 -5.85 -12.32 -13.67
CA ASP A 125 -7.26 -11.88 -13.87
C ASP A 125 -7.48 -10.98 -15.13
N ASP A 126 -6.44 -10.65 -15.90
CA ASP A 126 -6.48 -9.79 -17.11
C ASP A 126 -7.13 -10.47 -18.35
N SER A 127 -7.64 -11.70 -18.18
CA SER A 127 -8.25 -12.51 -19.24
C SER A 127 -9.79 -12.48 -19.25
N LEU A 128 -10.45 -12.22 -18.10
CA LEU A 128 -11.91 -12.22 -17.98
C LEU A 128 -12.55 -10.83 -18.21
N ALA A 129 -11.77 -9.75 -18.18
CA ALA A 129 -12.25 -8.39 -18.42
C ALA A 129 -12.28 -7.98 -19.91
N ARG A 130 -11.76 -8.80 -20.85
CA ARG A 130 -11.72 -8.46 -22.29
C ARG A 130 -13.00 -8.83 -23.04
N GLY A 131 -14.09 -8.22 -22.59
CA GLY A 131 -15.43 -8.29 -23.19
C GLY A 131 -15.67 -7.35 -24.37
N ASP A 132 -14.71 -6.49 -24.74
CA ASP A 132 -14.81 -5.62 -25.92
C ASP A 132 -13.48 -5.57 -26.70
N LYS A 133 -13.54 -5.88 -28.00
CA LYS A 133 -12.38 -5.86 -28.90
C LYS A 133 -12.37 -4.60 -29.75
N LEU A 134 -11.76 -3.52 -29.25
CA LEU A 134 -11.18 -2.50 -30.11
C LEU A 134 -9.88 -1.93 -29.50
N VAL A 135 -8.79 -2.01 -30.26
CA VAL A 135 -7.47 -1.38 -30.01
C VAL A 135 -6.70 -1.85 -28.75
N SER A 136 -6.33 -3.14 -28.69
CA SER A 136 -5.19 -3.60 -27.87
C SER A 136 -4.55 -4.88 -28.43
N SER A 137 -3.79 -4.75 -29.52
CA SER A 137 -3.21 -5.90 -30.26
C SER A 137 -1.73 -5.72 -30.61
N GLU A 138 -0.89 -5.32 -29.64
CA GLU A 138 0.58 -5.28 -29.85
C GLU A 138 1.44 -5.30 -28.56
N PHE A 139 0.88 -5.67 -27.40
CA PHE A 139 1.56 -5.55 -26.09
C PHE A 139 1.81 -6.87 -25.32
N HIS A 140 1.52 -8.03 -25.93
CA HIS A 140 1.72 -9.34 -25.30
C HIS A 140 2.52 -10.26 -26.22
N ASN A 141 3.84 -10.02 -26.29
CA ASN A 141 4.92 -10.99 -26.48
C ASN A 141 6.24 -10.24 -26.73
N PHE A 142 7.05 -10.08 -25.69
CA PHE A 142 8.48 -9.77 -25.82
C PHE A 142 9.28 -10.79 -25.01
N PRO A 143 10.36 -11.38 -25.55
CA PRO A 143 11.28 -12.20 -24.78
C PRO A 143 11.97 -11.41 -23.65
N ASN A 144 12.71 -12.12 -22.79
CA ASN A 144 13.63 -11.50 -21.82
C ASN A 144 14.85 -10.88 -22.54
N GLU A 145 14.64 -9.81 -23.28
CA GLU A 145 15.72 -8.96 -23.79
C GLU A 145 16.26 -8.06 -22.68
N VAL A 146 17.55 -7.75 -22.75
CA VAL A 146 18.26 -6.92 -21.77
C VAL A 146 17.62 -5.53 -21.69
N SER A 147 17.43 -5.01 -20.47
CA SER A 147 16.85 -3.68 -20.27
C SER A 147 17.75 -2.60 -20.88
N PRO A 148 17.24 -1.64 -21.68
CA PRO A 148 18.01 -0.48 -22.16
C PRO A 148 18.64 0.35 -21.05
N VAL A 149 18.04 0.34 -19.85
CA VAL A 149 18.62 0.93 -18.64
C VAL A 149 20.01 0.35 -18.32
N SER A 150 20.28 -0.94 -18.60
CA SER A 150 21.59 -1.56 -18.31
C SER A 150 22.68 -1.02 -19.23
N SER A 151 22.45 -0.98 -20.55
CA SER A 151 23.39 -0.37 -21.50
C SER A 151 23.55 1.13 -21.27
N LEU A 152 22.48 1.81 -20.84
CA LEU A 152 22.57 3.21 -20.48
C LEU A 152 23.39 3.44 -19.23
N ILE A 153 23.21 2.66 -18.15
CA ILE A 153 24.05 2.72 -16.96
C ILE A 153 25.52 2.48 -17.34
N GLU A 154 25.82 1.51 -18.22
CA GLU A 154 27.18 1.28 -18.71
C GLU A 154 27.76 2.48 -19.48
N ASN A 155 27.01 3.09 -20.40
CA ASN A 155 27.42 4.29 -21.14
C ASN A 155 27.55 5.54 -20.22
N VAL A 156 26.62 5.68 -19.28
CA VAL A 156 26.58 6.69 -18.21
C VAL A 156 27.88 6.62 -17.42
N PHE A 157 28.26 5.47 -16.86
CA PHE A 157 29.50 5.36 -16.09
C PHE A 157 30.78 5.30 -16.93
N ALA A 158 30.70 5.07 -18.25
CA ALA A 158 31.85 5.24 -19.16
C ALA A 158 32.29 6.71 -19.28
N ILE A 159 31.35 7.66 -19.14
CA ILE A 159 31.64 9.09 -19.04
C ILE A 159 31.51 9.48 -17.57
N THR A 160 32.63 9.67 -16.86
CA THR A 160 32.54 10.15 -15.46
C THR A 160 31.83 11.50 -15.46
N PRO A 161 30.65 11.63 -14.82
CA PRO A 161 29.93 12.87 -14.82
C PRO A 161 30.78 13.89 -14.09
N GLN A 162 30.76 15.13 -14.57
CA GLN A 162 31.16 16.25 -13.76
C GLN A 162 29.86 16.91 -13.29
N PHE A 163 29.33 16.46 -12.15
CA PHE A 163 28.38 17.22 -11.35
C PHE A 163 29.14 18.44 -10.82
N PRO A 164 29.01 19.64 -11.42
CA PRO A 164 29.99 20.72 -11.19
C PRO A 164 29.71 21.50 -9.89
N HIS A 165 28.83 20.97 -9.02
CA HIS A 165 28.03 21.76 -8.08
C HIS A 165 27.86 21.12 -6.69
N SER A 166 28.56 20.01 -6.38
CA SER A 166 28.35 19.20 -5.16
C SER A 166 28.51 19.94 -3.82
N SER A 167 29.10 21.15 -3.80
CA SER A 167 29.54 21.82 -2.57
C SER A 167 29.41 23.36 -2.56
N THR A 168 28.86 23.99 -3.60
CA THR A 168 28.99 25.46 -3.80
C THR A 168 27.73 26.19 -4.27
N ARG A 169 26.56 25.52 -4.36
CA ARG A 169 25.29 26.13 -4.83
C ARG A 169 24.11 25.99 -3.86
N ASP A 170 24.41 25.70 -2.58
CA ASP A 170 23.40 25.61 -1.51
C ASP A 170 22.88 26.98 -1.06
N LEU A 171 23.63 28.06 -1.34
CA LEU A 171 23.24 29.42 -0.98
C LEU A 171 22.09 29.93 -1.84
N VAL A 172 21.16 30.64 -1.21
CA VAL A 172 20.04 31.31 -1.88
C VAL A 172 20.33 32.80 -1.92
N ASP A 173 20.35 33.38 -3.11
CA ASP A 173 20.53 34.82 -3.28
C ASP A 173 19.19 35.60 -3.31
N ASP A 174 19.28 36.93 -3.24
CA ASP A 174 18.11 37.80 -3.32
C ASP A 174 17.35 37.67 -4.66
N SER A 175 17.98 37.22 -5.75
CA SER A 175 17.30 37.07 -7.03
C SER A 175 16.34 35.88 -6.99
N VAL A 176 16.78 34.73 -6.47
CA VAL A 176 15.93 33.56 -6.21
C VAL A 176 14.81 33.94 -5.24
N ARG A 177 15.14 34.60 -4.12
CA ARG A 177 14.13 35.04 -3.14
C ARG A 177 13.07 35.97 -3.75
N LEU A 178 13.46 36.92 -4.59
CA LEU A 178 12.53 37.81 -5.28
C LEU A 178 11.65 37.05 -6.28
N GLU A 179 12.18 36.04 -6.97
CA GLU A 179 11.39 35.16 -7.83
C GLU A 179 10.35 34.35 -7.03
N LEU A 180 10.71 33.80 -5.85
CA LEU A 180 9.75 33.13 -4.96
C LEU A 180 8.65 34.08 -4.49
N ILE A 181 9.00 35.32 -4.13
CA ILE A 181 8.04 36.38 -3.75
C ILE A 181 7.15 36.77 -4.94
N SER A 182 7.64 36.72 -6.19
CA SER A 182 6.80 37.02 -7.36
C SER A 182 5.61 36.07 -7.52
N HIS A 183 5.76 34.82 -7.06
CA HIS A 183 4.68 33.82 -7.04
C HIS A 183 3.74 33.95 -5.82
N ILE A 184 4.27 34.35 -4.66
CA ILE A 184 3.48 34.56 -3.44
C ILE A 184 3.89 35.91 -2.80
N PRO A 185 3.34 37.05 -3.25
CA PRO A 185 3.81 38.39 -2.85
C PRO A 185 3.76 38.68 -1.34
N SER A 186 2.83 38.04 -0.62
CA SER A 186 2.69 38.16 0.83
C SER A 186 3.87 37.58 1.62
N LEU A 187 4.69 36.70 1.02
CA LEU A 187 5.93 36.22 1.64
C LEU A 187 6.96 37.33 1.82
N GLY A 188 6.93 38.40 1.00
CA GLY A 188 7.82 39.56 1.16
C GLY A 188 7.62 40.32 2.48
N LEU A 189 6.48 40.13 3.15
CA LEU A 189 6.15 40.69 4.46
C LEU A 189 6.34 39.70 5.61
N ASN A 190 6.69 38.44 5.33
CA ASN A 190 6.84 37.41 6.34
C ASN A 190 8.23 37.47 6.97
N GLN A 191 8.29 37.71 8.28
CA GLN A 191 9.55 37.81 9.05
C GLN A 191 10.38 36.52 9.03
N ASP A 192 9.73 35.36 8.84
CA ASP A 192 10.37 34.05 8.73
C ASP A 192 10.76 33.70 7.28
N PHE A 193 10.73 34.66 6.34
CA PHE A 193 11.09 34.46 4.93
C PHE A 193 12.24 35.38 4.49
N GLY A 194 13.30 35.44 5.30
CA GLY A 194 14.62 35.96 4.90
C GLY A 194 15.48 34.89 4.21
N LEU A 195 16.61 35.27 3.62
CA LEU A 195 17.57 34.31 3.04
C LEU A 195 18.03 33.23 4.04
N PRO A 196 18.43 33.57 5.29
CA PRO A 196 18.86 32.54 6.26
C PRO A 196 17.74 31.57 6.64
N HIS A 197 16.49 32.02 6.64
CA HIS A 197 15.33 31.17 6.89
C HIS A 197 15.11 30.18 5.74
N ILE A 198 15.19 30.67 4.51
CA ILE A 198 15.04 29.84 3.30
C ILE A 198 16.13 28.78 3.25
N GLU A 199 17.40 29.18 3.44
CA GLU A 199 18.55 28.27 3.50
C GLU A 199 18.36 27.22 4.60
N ARG A 200 18.00 27.64 5.82
CA ARG A 200 17.76 26.70 6.94
C ARG A 200 16.60 25.74 6.69
N CYS A 201 15.52 26.19 6.02
CA CYS A 201 14.45 25.30 5.60
C CYS A 201 14.93 24.26 4.58
N LEU A 202 15.76 24.65 3.62
CA LEU A 202 16.34 23.72 2.64
C LEU A 202 17.30 22.71 3.30
N GLU A 203 18.14 23.15 4.24
CA GLU A 203 18.99 22.24 5.05
C GLU A 203 18.15 21.18 5.78
N ILE A 204 17.06 21.59 6.44
CA ILE A 204 16.17 20.68 7.17
C ILE A 204 15.42 19.74 6.22
N TYR A 205 15.02 20.22 5.04
CA TYR A 205 14.46 19.38 3.99
C TYR A 205 15.44 18.25 3.61
N TRP A 206 16.70 18.58 3.35
CA TRP A 206 17.75 17.63 2.97
C TRP A 206 18.16 16.68 4.10
N SER A 207 18.18 17.13 5.36
CA SER A 207 18.58 16.28 6.51
C SER A 207 17.44 15.44 7.09
N THR A 208 16.19 15.79 6.83
CA THR A 208 15.02 15.17 7.51
C THR A 208 14.04 14.51 6.55
N PHE A 209 13.65 15.17 5.46
CA PHE A 209 12.61 14.66 4.55
C PHE A 209 13.20 13.81 3.42
N HIS A 210 14.21 14.33 2.73
CA HIS A 210 14.84 13.67 1.58
C HIS A 210 15.35 12.24 1.89
N PRO A 211 15.97 11.93 3.05
CA PRO A 211 16.39 10.57 3.39
C PRO A 211 15.24 9.55 3.51
N GLN A 212 14.02 10.02 3.79
CA GLN A 212 12.80 9.19 3.82
C GLN A 212 12.19 9.03 2.42
N TYR A 213 12.24 10.10 1.62
CA TYR A 213 11.61 10.21 0.30
C TYR A 213 12.57 10.82 -0.73
N PRO A 214 13.57 10.06 -1.23
CA PRO A 214 14.66 10.58 -2.04
C PRO A 214 14.26 10.83 -3.50
N ILE A 215 13.29 11.72 -3.74
CA ILE A 215 12.70 12.00 -5.06
C ILE A 215 13.48 13.00 -5.93
N LEU A 216 14.55 13.59 -5.38
CA LEU A 216 15.47 14.50 -6.08
C LEU A 216 16.88 13.92 -6.05
N HIS A 217 17.68 14.19 -7.08
CA HIS A 217 19.10 13.79 -7.11
C HIS A 217 19.93 14.91 -6.49
N ARG A 218 20.32 14.77 -5.22
CA ARG A 218 21.05 15.81 -4.47
C ARG A 218 22.33 16.28 -5.19
N PRO A 219 23.22 15.40 -5.72
CA PRO A 219 24.48 15.82 -6.35
C PRO A 219 24.32 16.73 -7.58
N SER A 220 23.15 16.72 -8.24
CA SER A 220 22.86 17.57 -9.40
C SER A 220 21.82 18.66 -9.13
N PHE A 221 21.34 18.81 -7.89
CA PHE A 221 20.35 19.83 -7.56
C PHE A 221 21.01 21.22 -7.45
N SER A 222 20.28 22.27 -7.83
CA SER A 222 20.76 23.64 -7.72
C SER A 222 19.62 24.59 -7.36
N ASN A 223 19.80 25.35 -6.28
CA ASN A 223 18.79 26.29 -5.79
C ASN A 223 18.49 27.43 -6.78
N SER A 224 19.43 27.78 -7.67
CA SER A 224 19.26 28.81 -8.71
C SER A 224 18.66 28.30 -10.02
N GLU A 225 18.63 26.98 -10.25
CA GLU A 225 18.12 26.38 -11.49
C GLU A 225 16.80 25.59 -11.27
N ALA A 226 16.45 25.31 -10.02
CA ALA A 226 15.21 24.65 -9.65
C ALA A 226 13.99 25.58 -9.86
N HIS A 227 12.89 25.01 -10.37
CA HIS A 227 11.66 25.76 -10.61
C HIS A 227 11.10 26.36 -9.30
N PRO A 228 10.69 27.64 -9.25
CA PRO A 228 10.26 28.33 -8.01
C PRO A 228 9.21 27.59 -7.19
N LEU A 229 8.22 26.96 -7.84
CA LEU A 229 7.18 26.17 -7.16
C LEU A 229 7.72 24.92 -6.46
N LEU A 230 8.80 24.32 -6.96
CA LEU A 230 9.48 23.19 -6.32
C LEU A 230 10.27 23.68 -5.10
N LEU A 231 10.99 24.80 -5.21
CA LEU A 231 11.68 25.42 -4.08
C LEU A 231 10.70 25.83 -2.97
N LEU A 232 9.58 26.47 -3.31
CA LEU A 232 8.51 26.78 -2.35
C LEU A 232 7.99 25.51 -1.66
N SER A 233 7.84 24.40 -2.41
CA SER A 233 7.43 23.11 -1.83
C SER A 233 8.48 22.55 -0.86
N MET A 234 9.77 22.64 -1.19
CA MET A 234 10.86 22.21 -0.30
C MET A 234 10.96 23.09 0.95
N ILE A 235 10.85 24.41 0.81
CA ILE A 235 10.89 25.37 1.92
C ILE A 235 9.71 25.15 2.88
N MET A 236 8.50 24.93 2.36
CA MET A 236 7.31 24.61 3.14
C MET A 236 7.51 23.33 3.97
N VAL A 237 8.01 22.25 3.35
CA VAL A 237 8.31 21.00 4.06
C VAL A 237 9.40 21.23 5.13
N GLY A 238 10.49 21.92 4.79
CA GLY A 238 11.56 22.27 5.73
C GLY A 238 11.07 23.07 6.92
N ALA A 239 10.25 24.10 6.69
CA ALA A 239 9.61 24.92 7.71
C ALA A 239 8.73 24.08 8.65
N SER A 240 7.95 23.13 8.11
CA SER A 240 7.13 22.23 8.93
C SER A 240 7.94 21.29 9.84
N LEU A 241 9.20 21.01 9.48
CA LEU A 241 10.12 20.09 10.17
C LEU A 241 11.13 20.79 11.10
N VAL A 242 11.11 22.13 11.19
CA VAL A 242 11.96 22.91 12.13
C VAL A 242 11.91 22.38 13.58
N PRO A 243 10.74 21.98 14.16
CA PRO A 243 10.70 21.41 15.50
C PRO A 243 11.42 20.06 15.67
N CYS A 244 11.65 19.32 14.57
CA CYS A 244 12.31 18.02 14.60
C CYS A 244 13.84 18.13 14.69
N SER A 245 14.42 19.31 14.43
CA SER A 245 15.88 19.57 14.48
C SER A 245 16.55 19.19 15.81
N GLY A 246 15.78 19.11 16.91
CA GLY A 246 16.27 18.71 18.23
C GLY A 246 16.91 19.82 19.05
N HIS A 247 16.93 21.05 18.52
CA HIS A 247 17.49 22.23 19.17
C HIS A 247 16.47 23.37 19.14
N LYS A 248 16.59 24.36 20.05
CA LYS A 248 15.70 25.53 20.02
C LYS A 248 16.13 26.47 18.91
N GLU A 249 15.46 26.35 17.76
CA GLU A 249 15.70 27.19 16.58
C GLU A 249 15.23 28.63 16.81
N SER A 250 16.13 29.48 17.30
CA SER A 250 15.85 30.90 17.57
C SER A 250 15.72 31.77 16.30
N LEU A 251 16.02 31.22 15.13
CA LEU A 251 15.91 31.90 13.83
C LEU A 251 14.46 32.16 13.43
N PHE A 252 13.56 31.22 13.73
CA PHE A 252 12.15 31.29 13.34
C PHE A 252 11.26 31.74 14.50
N VAL A 253 10.26 32.56 14.20
CA VAL A 253 9.22 32.97 15.16
C VAL A 253 8.02 32.03 15.11
N ALA A 254 7.57 31.62 13.91
CA ALA A 254 6.43 30.75 13.70
C ALA A 254 6.58 29.90 12.41
N PRO A 255 7.52 28.93 12.39
CA PRO A 255 7.88 28.19 11.17
C PRO A 255 6.70 27.38 10.59
N GLN A 256 5.81 26.85 11.44
CA GLN A 256 4.56 26.22 11.00
C GLN A 256 3.66 27.18 10.20
N LYS A 257 3.55 28.45 10.62
CA LYS A 257 2.75 29.46 9.89
C LYS A 257 3.38 29.83 8.56
N LEU A 258 4.71 29.79 8.44
CA LEU A 258 5.38 29.93 7.15
C LEU A 258 4.99 28.79 6.20
N ALA A 259 5.04 27.54 6.68
CA ALA A 259 4.65 26.38 5.89
C ALA A 259 3.18 26.48 5.41
N GLU A 260 2.24 26.84 6.30
CA GLU A 260 0.83 27.04 5.96
C GLU A 260 0.62 28.18 4.94
N HIS A 261 1.29 29.32 5.13
CA HIS A 261 1.23 30.49 4.25
C HIS A 261 1.76 30.19 2.83
N ILE A 262 2.74 29.28 2.69
CA ILE A 262 3.17 28.78 1.38
C ILE A 262 2.14 27.78 0.82
N ALA A 263 1.71 26.81 1.62
CA ALA A 263 0.85 25.71 1.17
C ALA A 263 -0.52 26.17 0.65
N GLU A 264 -1.12 27.19 1.27
CA GLU A 264 -2.45 27.68 0.93
C GLU A 264 -2.60 28.03 -0.57
N PRO A 265 -1.79 28.92 -1.17
CA PRO A 265 -1.82 29.20 -2.62
C PRO A 265 -1.12 28.14 -3.48
N LEU A 266 -0.11 27.44 -2.97
CA LEU A 266 0.83 26.64 -3.78
C LEU A 266 0.16 25.59 -4.69
N ARG A 267 -0.89 24.90 -4.22
CA ARG A 267 -1.65 23.95 -5.07
C ARG A 267 -2.18 24.62 -6.34
N TRP A 268 -2.75 25.81 -6.21
CA TRP A 268 -3.37 26.51 -7.32
C TRP A 268 -2.32 27.07 -8.28
N LEU A 269 -1.18 27.52 -7.76
CA LEU A 269 -0.03 27.93 -8.56
C LEU A 269 0.54 26.76 -9.40
N ILE A 270 0.64 25.56 -8.80
CA ILE A 270 1.08 24.36 -9.52
C ILE A 270 0.07 23.97 -10.61
N PHE A 271 -1.22 23.87 -10.29
CA PHE A 271 -2.25 23.50 -11.28
C PHE A 271 -2.47 24.56 -12.37
N SER A 272 -2.15 25.82 -12.12
CA SER A 272 -2.24 26.89 -13.12
C SER A 272 -1.04 26.94 -14.07
N ASN A 273 0.03 26.19 -13.80
CA ASN A 273 1.22 26.18 -14.63
C ASN A 273 0.98 25.39 -15.94
N ALA A 274 1.46 25.91 -17.06
CA ALA A 274 1.31 25.31 -18.40
C ALA A 274 1.96 23.91 -18.56
N ASP A 275 2.86 23.54 -17.64
CA ASP A 275 3.49 22.23 -17.55
C ASP A 275 2.68 21.20 -16.74
N CYS A 276 1.64 21.64 -16.02
CA CYS A 276 0.73 20.76 -15.25
C CYS A 276 -0.36 20.13 -16.14
N LYS A 277 0.08 19.50 -17.23
CA LYS A 277 -0.75 18.77 -18.19
C LYS A 277 -0.10 17.42 -18.52
N PRO A 278 -0.85 16.40 -18.94
CA PRO A 278 -0.24 15.15 -19.40
C PRO A 278 0.62 15.34 -20.67
N PRO A 279 1.85 14.78 -20.74
CA PRO A 279 2.65 14.25 -19.63
C PRO A 279 3.25 15.38 -18.77
N ALA A 280 3.09 15.30 -17.45
CA ALA A 280 3.54 16.36 -16.56
C ALA A 280 5.06 16.35 -16.37
N LYS A 281 5.67 17.53 -16.30
CA LYS A 281 7.10 17.66 -15.99
C LYS A 281 7.42 17.20 -14.57
N LEU A 282 8.64 16.70 -14.37
CA LEU A 282 9.12 16.16 -13.10
C LEU A 282 8.89 17.08 -11.90
N TYR A 283 9.24 18.37 -12.01
CA TYR A 283 9.10 19.32 -10.90
C TYR A 283 7.63 19.49 -10.45
N VAL A 284 6.65 19.38 -11.36
CA VAL A 284 5.22 19.46 -11.03
C VAL A 284 4.83 18.29 -10.13
N VAL A 285 5.26 17.08 -10.51
CA VAL A 285 5.00 15.85 -9.75
C VAL A 285 5.67 15.92 -8.37
N GLN A 286 6.95 16.30 -8.31
CA GLN A 286 7.69 16.48 -7.05
C GLN A 286 7.00 17.52 -6.15
N SER A 287 6.63 18.70 -6.68
CA SER A 287 5.95 19.76 -5.93
C SER A 287 4.61 19.28 -5.35
N LEU A 288 3.80 18.56 -6.13
CA LEU A 288 2.53 17.99 -5.66
C LEU A 288 2.72 16.94 -4.57
N LEU A 289 3.79 16.13 -4.63
CA LEU A 289 4.10 15.13 -3.60
C LEU A 289 4.54 15.77 -2.29
N LEU A 290 5.43 16.76 -2.35
CA LEU A 290 5.87 17.52 -1.18
C LEU A 290 4.71 18.26 -0.50
N LEU A 291 3.84 18.90 -1.30
CA LEU A 291 2.64 19.58 -0.81
C LEU A 291 1.65 18.62 -0.15
N GLU A 292 1.34 17.49 -0.79
CA GLU A 292 0.43 16.50 -0.23
C GLU A 292 0.97 15.90 1.08
N SER A 293 2.27 15.59 1.16
CA SER A 293 2.92 15.09 2.38
C SER A 293 2.79 16.05 3.57
N PHE A 294 2.95 17.36 3.32
CA PHE A 294 2.75 18.37 4.36
C PHE A 294 1.29 18.44 4.81
N GLU A 295 0.36 18.61 3.86
CA GLU A 295 -1.06 18.80 4.15
C GLU A 295 -1.73 17.59 4.81
N ILE A 296 -1.44 16.38 4.36
CA ILE A 296 -2.10 15.20 4.95
C ILE A 296 -1.65 14.97 6.39
N THR A 297 -0.43 15.39 6.78
CA THR A 297 0.15 15.07 8.09
C THR A 297 0.20 16.22 9.09
N SER A 298 0.23 17.48 8.64
CA SER A 298 0.80 18.58 9.45
C SER A 298 0.12 19.94 9.23
N THR A 299 -1.21 19.99 9.03
CA THR A 299 -1.95 21.24 8.78
C THR A 299 -3.33 21.33 9.48
N SER A 300 -4.11 22.36 9.14
CA SER A 300 -5.54 22.46 9.43
C SER A 300 -6.36 21.35 8.77
N ARG A 301 -7.59 21.16 9.28
CA ARG A 301 -8.57 20.20 8.80
C ARG A 301 -8.89 20.40 7.32
N PHE A 302 -9.08 21.66 6.91
CA PHE A 302 -9.32 22.04 5.52
C PHE A 302 -8.19 21.58 4.59
N LEU A 303 -6.92 21.78 4.97
CA LEU A 303 -5.78 21.38 4.18
C LEU A 303 -5.61 19.85 4.14
N HIS A 304 -5.85 19.16 5.26
CA HIS A 304 -5.88 17.70 5.32
C HIS A 304 -6.92 17.10 4.36
N GLU A 305 -8.17 17.58 4.38
CA GLU A 305 -9.23 17.12 3.47
C GLU A 305 -8.97 17.51 2.00
N ARG A 306 -8.39 18.70 1.77
CA ARG A 306 -7.93 19.14 0.44
C ARG A 306 -6.88 18.18 -0.13
N SER A 307 -5.95 17.70 0.68
CA SER A 307 -4.93 16.76 0.23
C SER A 307 -5.54 15.43 -0.24
N PHE A 308 -6.52 14.89 0.48
CA PHE A 308 -7.23 13.66 0.09
C PHE A 308 -8.00 13.82 -1.23
N LEU A 309 -8.75 14.93 -1.39
CA LEU A 309 -9.47 15.23 -2.63
C LEU A 309 -8.54 15.32 -3.85
N TYR A 310 -7.41 16.02 -3.73
CA TYR A 310 -6.48 16.23 -4.85
C TYR A 310 -5.48 15.09 -5.06
N HIS A 311 -5.34 14.15 -4.11
CA HIS A 311 -4.55 12.94 -4.28
C HIS A 311 -4.98 12.18 -5.55
N GLY A 312 -6.29 11.97 -5.74
CA GLY A 312 -6.84 11.35 -6.95
C GLY A 312 -6.44 12.07 -8.25
N THR A 313 -6.44 13.41 -8.26
CA THR A 313 -6.01 14.23 -9.41
C THR A 313 -4.52 14.03 -9.72
N LYS A 314 -3.65 14.05 -8.70
CA LYS A 314 -2.21 13.77 -8.84
C LYS A 314 -1.96 12.38 -9.43
N ILE A 315 -2.66 11.36 -8.94
CA ILE A 315 -2.55 9.98 -9.44
C ILE A 315 -3.03 9.87 -10.89
N GLN A 316 -4.09 10.60 -11.28
CA GLN A 316 -4.55 10.66 -12.68
C GLN A 316 -3.56 11.38 -13.61
N LEU A 317 -2.85 12.39 -13.12
CA LEU A 317 -1.76 13.04 -13.86
C LEU A 317 -0.59 12.08 -14.07
N LEU A 318 -0.16 11.38 -13.01
CA LEU A 318 0.88 10.35 -13.04
C LEU A 318 0.55 9.18 -13.98
N ARG A 319 -0.69 8.66 -13.96
CA ARG A 319 -1.16 7.58 -14.85
C ARG A 319 -1.07 7.89 -16.34
N ARG A 320 -0.86 9.15 -16.71
CA ARG A 320 -0.66 9.60 -18.10
C ARG A 320 0.80 10.00 -18.40
N SER A 321 1.72 9.73 -17.48
CA SER A 321 3.16 9.78 -17.73
C SER A 321 3.61 8.52 -18.48
N PRO A 322 4.50 8.62 -19.50
CA PRO A 322 5.00 7.46 -20.24
C PRO A 322 5.64 6.38 -19.36
N ILE A 323 6.20 6.78 -18.21
CA ILE A 323 6.97 5.91 -17.31
C ILE A 323 6.16 4.74 -16.72
N LEU A 324 4.84 4.88 -16.57
CA LEU A 324 3.97 3.79 -16.11
C LEU A 324 3.54 2.86 -17.26
N GLY A 325 3.71 3.30 -18.52
CA GLY A 325 3.42 2.52 -19.72
C GLY A 325 4.61 1.68 -20.22
N GLY A 326 5.84 2.10 -19.93
CA GLY A 326 7.05 1.39 -20.31
C GLY A 326 8.32 2.22 -20.10
N ASP A 327 9.45 1.66 -20.52
CA ASP A 327 10.76 2.31 -20.47
C ASP A 327 10.90 3.32 -21.63
N PRO A 328 10.93 4.65 -21.35
CA PRO A 328 11.06 5.68 -22.39
C PRO A 328 12.46 5.68 -23.02
N LEU A 329 13.44 5.04 -22.38
CA LEU A 329 14.83 4.94 -22.85
C LEU A 329 15.01 3.90 -23.98
N LYS A 330 13.92 3.35 -24.50
CA LYS A 330 13.88 2.53 -25.73
C LYS A 330 14.13 3.32 -27.02
N GLN A 331 14.17 4.65 -26.98
CA GLN A 331 14.61 5.44 -28.14
C GLN A 331 16.14 5.45 -28.17
N ASN A 332 16.72 5.09 -29.33
CA ASN A 332 18.16 4.97 -29.55
C ASN A 332 18.92 6.20 -29.02
N VAL A 333 19.53 6.06 -27.85
CA VAL A 333 20.49 7.03 -27.34
C VAL A 333 21.78 6.83 -28.11
N GLU A 334 22.25 7.85 -28.81
CA GLU A 334 23.57 7.81 -29.44
C GLU A 334 24.62 7.71 -28.32
N ASP A 335 25.47 6.67 -28.36
CA ASP A 335 26.29 6.17 -27.23
C ASP A 335 27.37 7.14 -26.67
N GLN A 336 27.34 8.42 -27.03
CA GLN A 336 28.39 9.41 -26.69
C GLN A 336 27.87 10.80 -26.29
N ASP A 337 26.56 11.03 -26.08
CA ASP A 337 26.08 12.33 -25.59
C ASP A 337 26.47 12.56 -24.10
N PRO A 338 27.24 13.60 -23.73
CA PRO A 338 27.52 13.92 -22.33
C PRO A 338 26.26 14.26 -21.49
N GLN A 339 25.09 14.42 -22.11
CA GLN A 339 23.82 14.68 -21.42
C GLN A 339 23.04 13.42 -21.00
N VAL A 340 23.48 12.19 -21.34
CA VAL A 340 22.76 10.95 -20.96
C VAL A 340 22.55 10.86 -19.44
N TRP A 341 23.51 11.35 -18.64
CA TRP A 341 23.38 11.51 -17.19
C TRP A 341 22.14 12.29 -16.75
N LYS A 342 21.82 13.40 -17.44
CA LYS A 342 20.64 14.23 -17.12
C LYS A 342 19.34 13.47 -17.41
N GLN A 343 19.31 12.74 -18.53
CA GLN A 343 18.16 11.90 -18.90
C GLN A 343 17.94 10.76 -17.91
N TRP A 344 19.03 10.09 -17.47
CA TRP A 344 18.97 9.06 -16.43
C TRP A 344 18.49 9.63 -15.08
N ILE A 345 19.03 10.79 -14.65
CA ILE A 345 18.60 11.48 -13.42
C ILE A 345 17.11 11.85 -13.48
N GLU A 346 16.63 12.41 -14.60
CA GLU A 346 15.22 12.76 -14.76
C GLU A 346 14.32 11.51 -14.72
N PHE A 347 14.72 10.43 -15.39
CA PHE A 347 14.01 9.16 -15.40
C PHE A 347 13.95 8.51 -14.00
N GLU A 348 15.09 8.39 -13.31
CA GLU A 348 15.16 7.82 -11.96
C GLU A 348 14.42 8.69 -10.94
N SER A 349 14.51 10.03 -11.04
CA SER A 349 13.72 10.96 -10.23
C SER A 349 12.22 10.77 -10.44
N MET A 350 11.77 10.65 -11.70
CA MET A 350 10.36 10.40 -12.02
C MET A 350 9.91 9.02 -11.51
N LYS A 351 10.76 7.99 -11.63
CA LYS A 351 10.49 6.66 -11.07
C LYS A 351 10.32 6.73 -9.55
N ARG A 352 11.25 7.38 -8.85
CA ARG A 352 11.20 7.58 -7.38
C ARG A 352 9.97 8.39 -6.96
N ALA A 353 9.60 9.42 -7.72
CA ALA A 353 8.36 10.18 -7.51
C ALA A 353 7.09 9.33 -7.70
N CYS A 354 7.02 8.48 -8.73
CA CYS A 354 5.92 7.52 -8.93
C CYS A 354 5.82 6.52 -7.77
N LEU A 355 6.96 5.99 -7.30
CA LEU A 355 7.02 5.05 -6.19
C LEU A 355 6.65 5.72 -4.85
N MET A 356 7.04 6.99 -4.64
CA MET A 356 6.57 7.79 -3.50
C MET A 356 5.05 8.02 -3.55
N ALA A 357 4.48 8.28 -4.73
CA ALA A 357 3.03 8.43 -4.88
C ALA A 357 2.27 7.15 -4.50
N PHE A 358 2.78 5.99 -4.91
CA PHE A 358 2.28 4.66 -4.54
C PHE A 358 2.39 4.39 -3.03
N HIS A 359 3.54 4.72 -2.43
CA HIS A 359 3.75 4.60 -0.99
C HIS A 359 2.78 5.50 -0.20
N LEU A 360 2.64 6.77 -0.57
CA LEU A 360 1.73 7.70 0.09
C LEU A 360 0.26 7.25 0.03
N ASP A 361 -0.21 6.77 -1.12
CA ASP A 361 -1.57 6.21 -1.26
C ASP A 361 -1.80 5.06 -0.28
N THR A 362 -0.82 4.15 -0.19
CA THR A 362 -0.86 3.00 0.72
C THR A 362 -0.83 3.42 2.20
N VAL A 363 0.07 4.32 2.58
CA VAL A 363 0.19 4.79 3.97
C VAL A 363 -1.05 5.60 4.37
N ASN A 364 -1.54 6.50 3.51
CA ASN A 364 -2.75 7.27 3.79
C ASN A 364 -3.98 6.38 3.95
N SER A 365 -4.10 5.32 3.12
CA SER A 365 -5.16 4.30 3.25
C SER A 365 -5.08 3.57 4.60
N THR A 366 -3.87 3.22 5.05
CA THR A 366 -3.65 2.47 6.31
C THR A 366 -3.83 3.34 7.55
N VAL A 367 -3.38 4.59 7.52
CA VAL A 367 -3.31 5.48 8.69
C VAL A 367 -4.62 6.26 8.90
N TYR A 368 -5.29 6.68 7.83
CA TYR A 368 -6.52 7.49 7.91
C TYR A 368 -7.79 6.73 7.48
N GLY A 369 -7.66 5.47 7.04
CA GLY A 369 -8.79 4.68 6.51
C GLY A 369 -9.34 5.24 5.20
N HIS A 370 -8.46 5.84 4.38
CA HIS A 370 -8.76 6.30 3.03
C HIS A 370 -8.91 5.12 2.05
N THR A 371 -9.54 5.36 0.90
CA THR A 371 -9.68 4.35 -0.16
C THR A 371 -8.44 4.34 -1.05
N LEU A 372 -7.78 3.18 -1.13
CA LEU A 372 -6.62 2.94 -1.99
C LEU A 372 -6.96 3.12 -3.49
N ILE A 373 -6.08 3.80 -4.24
CA ILE A 373 -6.28 4.10 -5.67
C ILE A 373 -5.33 3.28 -6.57
N LEU A 374 -4.12 3.00 -6.11
CA LEU A 374 -3.05 2.26 -6.78
C LEU A 374 -2.85 0.89 -6.13
N TYR A 375 -2.86 -0.16 -6.95
CA TYR A 375 -2.59 -1.53 -6.53
C TYR A 375 -1.23 -1.99 -7.07
N ALA A 376 -0.57 -2.92 -6.38
CA ALA A 376 0.74 -3.45 -6.79
C ALA A 376 0.82 -3.84 -8.28
N TYR A 377 -0.19 -4.56 -8.81
CA TYR A 377 -0.20 -5.02 -10.22
C TYR A 377 -0.14 -3.88 -11.26
N GLN A 378 -0.46 -2.65 -10.88
CA GLN A 378 -0.39 -1.47 -11.76
C GLN A 378 1.03 -0.89 -11.86
N ILE A 379 1.92 -1.25 -10.92
CA ILE A 379 3.29 -0.74 -10.84
C ILE A 379 4.23 -1.65 -11.66
N LYS A 380 4.51 -1.24 -12.91
CA LYS A 380 5.41 -1.94 -13.84
C LYS A 380 6.88 -1.50 -13.74
N LEU A 381 7.19 -0.65 -12.77
CA LEU A 381 8.52 -0.05 -12.56
C LEU A 381 9.52 -1.05 -11.96
N SER A 382 10.81 -0.78 -12.12
CA SER A 382 11.84 -1.35 -11.24
C SER A 382 11.81 -0.69 -9.86
N LEU A 383 12.40 -1.35 -8.86
CA LEU A 383 12.74 -0.69 -7.60
C LEU A 383 13.71 0.49 -7.86
N PRO A 384 13.86 1.44 -6.91
CA PRO A 384 14.86 2.49 -7.02
C PRO A 384 16.27 1.90 -7.18
N CYS A 385 17.21 2.67 -7.74
CA CYS A 385 18.62 2.29 -7.69
C CYS A 385 19.15 2.26 -6.23
N GLU A 386 20.32 1.68 -6.02
CA GLU A 386 21.00 1.69 -4.72
C GLU A 386 21.29 3.12 -4.25
N ASP A 387 21.21 3.38 -2.95
CA ASP A 387 21.31 4.75 -2.42
C ASP A 387 22.71 5.35 -2.64
N SER A 388 23.76 4.52 -2.61
CA SER A 388 25.14 4.91 -2.97
C SER A 388 25.32 5.31 -4.44
N LEU A 389 24.43 4.87 -5.33
CA LEU A 389 24.39 5.31 -6.73
C LEU A 389 23.64 6.64 -6.87
N TRP A 390 22.66 6.89 -5.99
CA TRP A 390 21.77 8.05 -6.04
C TRP A 390 22.35 9.30 -5.37
N GLU A 391 23.17 9.12 -4.34
CA GLU A 391 23.92 10.21 -3.71
C GLU A 391 25.37 10.30 -4.22
N TYR A 392 25.68 9.70 -5.38
CA TYR A 392 27.02 9.69 -5.97
C TYR A 392 27.46 11.10 -6.43
N ASP A 393 28.51 11.64 -5.81
CA ASP A 393 29.21 12.83 -6.28
C ASP A 393 30.56 12.45 -6.94
N ASN A 394 31.15 13.35 -7.73
CA ASN A 394 32.45 13.09 -8.37
C ASN A 394 33.66 13.25 -7.43
N GLU A 395 33.44 13.51 -6.14
CA GLU A 395 34.51 13.67 -5.14
C GLU A 395 34.86 12.32 -4.50
N TYR A 396 33.90 11.38 -4.40
CA TYR A 396 34.09 10.13 -3.67
C TYR A 396 33.90 8.85 -4.51
N THR A 397 35.03 8.15 -4.73
CA THR A 397 35.15 6.75 -5.16
C THR A 397 34.93 6.45 -6.65
N LYS A 398 35.77 5.59 -7.23
CA LYS A 398 35.43 4.86 -8.47
C LYS A 398 34.47 3.72 -8.12
N ILE A 399 33.37 3.62 -8.86
CA ILE A 399 32.43 2.50 -8.70
C ILE A 399 32.99 1.27 -9.41
N ASP A 400 33.72 0.43 -8.68
CA ASP A 400 34.45 -0.74 -9.21
C ASP A 400 33.58 -1.90 -9.73
N SER A 401 32.24 -1.77 -9.79
CA SER A 401 31.33 -2.87 -10.20
C SER A 401 29.98 -2.39 -10.74
N ILE A 402 29.98 -1.79 -11.93
CA ILE A 402 28.76 -1.30 -12.63
C ILE A 402 27.71 -2.42 -12.84
N SER A 403 28.14 -3.68 -12.97
CA SER A 403 27.27 -4.85 -13.15
C SER A 403 26.37 -5.20 -11.95
N LYS A 404 26.54 -4.54 -10.78
CA LYS A 404 25.74 -4.81 -9.57
C LYS A 404 24.49 -3.92 -9.42
N PHE A 405 24.27 -2.92 -10.27
CA PHE A 405 23.21 -1.92 -10.08
C PHE A 405 21.87 -2.24 -10.78
N GLN A 406 21.63 -3.50 -11.16
CA GLN A 406 20.36 -3.90 -11.77
C GLN A 406 19.26 -4.04 -10.72
N SER A 407 18.52 -2.95 -10.44
CA SER A 407 17.34 -2.98 -9.59
C SER A 407 16.28 -3.94 -10.15
N PRO A 408 15.78 -4.92 -9.36
CA PRO A 408 14.76 -5.85 -9.83
C PRO A 408 13.44 -5.13 -10.13
N LYS A 409 12.60 -5.74 -10.98
CA LYS A 409 11.22 -5.29 -11.19
C LYS A 409 10.44 -5.38 -9.89
N PHE A 410 9.65 -4.35 -9.57
CA PHE A 410 8.88 -4.30 -8.32
C PHE A 410 8.01 -5.53 -8.10
N LEU A 411 7.29 -6.00 -9.15
CA LEU A 411 6.44 -7.18 -9.06
C LEU A 411 7.23 -8.49 -8.87
N ASP A 412 8.39 -8.63 -9.49
CA ASP A 412 9.21 -9.83 -9.36
C ASP A 412 9.87 -9.90 -7.97
N ALA A 413 10.25 -8.73 -7.43
CA ALA A 413 10.67 -8.60 -6.04
C ALA A 413 9.52 -8.90 -5.05
N LEU A 414 8.32 -8.35 -5.27
CA LEU A 414 7.16 -8.62 -4.40
C LEU A 414 6.78 -10.11 -4.40
N LYS A 415 6.84 -10.78 -5.56
CA LYS A 415 6.71 -12.24 -5.67
C LYS A 415 7.85 -12.96 -4.94
N GLY A 416 9.07 -12.45 -4.97
CA GLY A 416 10.22 -12.96 -4.22
C GLY A 416 9.95 -13.01 -2.71
N LEU A 417 9.44 -11.93 -2.13
CA LEU A 417 9.07 -11.86 -0.70
C LEU A 417 7.97 -12.86 -0.33
N LEU A 418 6.93 -12.99 -1.16
CA LEU A 418 5.86 -13.98 -0.96
C LEU A 418 6.39 -15.43 -0.98
N HIS A 419 7.48 -15.69 -1.73
CA HIS A 419 8.21 -16.95 -1.74
C HIS A 419 9.36 -17.02 -0.71
N ARG A 420 9.45 -16.07 0.23
CA ARG A 420 10.49 -15.99 1.28
C ARG A 420 11.92 -15.96 0.75
N LYS A 421 12.16 -15.20 -0.32
CA LYS A 421 13.51 -14.93 -0.86
C LYS A 421 14.03 -13.60 -0.33
N HIS A 422 15.30 -13.58 0.09
CA HIS A 422 16.03 -12.35 0.36
C HIS A 422 16.12 -11.47 -0.89
N ILE A 423 16.00 -10.15 -0.74
CA ILE A 423 16.02 -9.17 -1.83
C ILE A 423 16.94 -8.01 -1.49
N GLN A 424 17.94 -7.77 -2.34
CA GLN A 424 18.78 -6.59 -2.24
C GLN A 424 18.09 -5.40 -2.90
N THR A 425 17.94 -4.31 -2.15
CA THR A 425 17.39 -3.03 -2.61
C THR A 425 17.74 -1.92 -1.62
N SER A 426 17.70 -0.67 -2.10
CA SER A 426 17.86 0.56 -1.32
C SER A 426 16.90 0.68 -0.13
N THR A 427 17.25 1.56 0.81
CA THR A 427 16.44 1.88 1.99
C THR A 427 15.01 2.30 1.62
N PHE A 428 14.87 3.16 0.61
CA PHE A 428 13.57 3.52 0.04
C PHE A 428 12.86 2.32 -0.62
N GLY A 429 13.60 1.48 -1.35
CA GLY A 429 13.08 0.24 -1.96
C GLY A 429 12.44 -0.73 -0.95
N LYS A 430 13.02 -0.87 0.24
CA LYS A 430 12.43 -1.68 1.34
C LYS A 430 11.04 -1.16 1.75
N SER A 431 10.87 0.16 1.87
CA SER A 431 9.60 0.81 2.19
C SER A 431 8.56 0.71 1.07
N ILE A 432 9.00 0.65 -0.20
CA ILE A 432 8.15 0.36 -1.35
C ILE A 432 7.65 -1.09 -1.34
N LEU A 433 8.50 -2.05 -0.99
CA LEU A 433 8.11 -3.46 -0.90
C LEU A 433 7.09 -3.72 0.22
N LEU A 434 7.24 -3.06 1.37
CA LEU A 434 6.23 -3.10 2.43
C LEU A 434 4.90 -2.55 1.93
N ALA A 435 4.90 -1.37 1.31
CA ALA A 435 3.68 -0.80 0.70
C ALA A 435 3.06 -1.78 -0.33
N GLY A 436 3.87 -2.49 -1.11
CA GLY A 436 3.43 -3.58 -1.99
C GLY A 436 2.58 -4.63 -1.28
N LEU A 437 3.07 -5.18 -0.16
CA LEU A 437 2.34 -6.18 0.64
C LEU A 437 1.03 -5.61 1.21
N LEU A 438 1.04 -4.35 1.67
CA LEU A 438 -0.16 -3.67 2.16
C LEU A 438 -1.20 -3.45 1.05
N THR A 439 -0.81 -3.13 -0.18
CA THR A 439 -1.80 -3.02 -1.28
C THR A 439 -2.43 -4.37 -1.63
N ILE A 440 -1.71 -5.48 -1.47
CA ILE A 440 -2.30 -6.82 -1.59
C ILE A 440 -3.31 -7.05 -0.46
N MET A 441 -2.98 -6.69 0.78
CA MET A 441 -3.91 -6.77 1.93
C MET A 441 -5.22 -6.01 1.64
N PHE A 442 -5.14 -4.76 1.18
CA PHE A 442 -6.33 -3.98 0.82
C PHE A 442 -7.13 -4.61 -0.33
N GLN A 443 -6.45 -5.14 -1.35
CA GLN A 443 -7.10 -5.81 -2.48
C GLN A 443 -7.85 -7.08 -2.04
N MET A 444 -7.28 -7.84 -1.09
CA MET A 444 -7.96 -9.00 -0.49
C MET A 444 -9.17 -8.57 0.34
N GLN A 445 -9.03 -7.59 1.24
CA GLN A 445 -10.14 -7.06 2.05
C GLN A 445 -11.31 -6.58 1.19
N GLN A 446 -11.02 -5.89 0.08
CA GLN A 446 -12.04 -5.39 -0.84
C GLN A 446 -12.75 -6.52 -1.60
N LYS A 447 -12.00 -7.52 -2.13
CA LYS A 447 -12.60 -8.67 -2.83
C LYS A 447 -13.40 -9.55 -1.86
N ASP A 448 -12.95 -9.74 -0.62
CA ASP A 448 -13.67 -10.50 0.42
C ASP A 448 -14.99 -9.81 0.81
N LEU A 449 -15.01 -8.48 0.93
CA LEU A 449 -16.23 -7.69 1.10
C LEU A 449 -17.19 -7.88 -0.08
N GLN A 450 -16.70 -7.84 -1.32
CA GLN A 450 -17.51 -8.08 -2.53
C GLN A 450 -18.09 -9.50 -2.59
N LEU A 451 -17.33 -10.52 -2.21
CA LEU A 451 -17.80 -11.91 -2.14
C LEU A 451 -18.84 -12.10 -1.03
N SER A 452 -18.66 -11.45 0.12
CA SER A 452 -19.64 -11.49 1.22
C SER A 452 -20.99 -10.85 0.83
N PHE A 453 -20.99 -9.82 -0.02
CA PHE A 453 -22.20 -9.23 -0.60
C PHE A 453 -22.92 -10.17 -1.59
N LEU A 454 -22.19 -11.13 -2.17
CA LEU A 454 -22.72 -12.15 -3.08
C LEU A 454 -23.02 -13.48 -2.36
N GLU A 455 -23.02 -13.49 -1.02
CA GLU A 455 -23.21 -14.67 -0.15
C GLU A 455 -22.21 -15.83 -0.43
N TRP A 456 -21.07 -15.52 -1.06
CA TRP A 456 -20.05 -16.53 -1.41
C TRP A 456 -18.98 -16.64 -0.31
N ASP A 457 -19.32 -17.37 0.75
CA ASP A 457 -18.60 -17.36 2.04
C ASP A 457 -17.28 -18.17 2.11
N SER A 458 -16.63 -18.50 0.99
CA SER A 458 -15.61 -19.57 0.97
C SER A 458 -14.14 -19.16 1.22
N MET A 459 -13.82 -17.90 1.54
CA MET A 459 -12.40 -17.40 1.49
C MET A 459 -11.90 -16.54 2.68
N LYS A 460 -12.71 -16.26 3.70
CA LYS A 460 -12.41 -15.24 4.74
C LYS A 460 -11.14 -15.46 5.58
N GLU A 461 -10.74 -16.71 5.83
CA GLU A 461 -9.69 -17.01 6.82
C GLU A 461 -8.30 -17.32 6.23
N SER A 462 -8.20 -17.68 4.95
CA SER A 462 -6.97 -18.24 4.37
C SER A 462 -5.89 -17.20 4.02
N TRP A 463 -6.29 -16.03 3.53
CA TRP A 463 -5.33 -15.04 3.01
C TRP A 463 -4.68 -14.18 4.09
N ASN A 464 -5.39 -13.94 5.21
CA ASN A 464 -4.93 -13.12 6.33
C ASN A 464 -3.61 -13.64 6.91
N GLU A 465 -3.49 -14.95 7.13
CA GLU A 465 -2.27 -15.55 7.68
C GLU A 465 -1.11 -15.52 6.68
N ILE A 466 -1.36 -15.73 5.38
CA ILE A 466 -0.34 -15.65 4.32
C ILE A 466 0.27 -14.25 4.26
N ILE A 467 -0.56 -13.21 4.28
CA ILE A 467 -0.10 -11.81 4.25
C ILE A 467 0.57 -11.43 5.58
N SER A 468 0.03 -11.86 6.73
CA SER A 468 0.66 -11.67 8.03
C SER A 468 2.09 -12.22 8.04
N ILE A 469 2.28 -13.45 7.55
CA ILE A 469 3.59 -14.09 7.45
C ILE A 469 4.47 -13.35 6.44
N ALA A 470 3.95 -12.90 5.30
CA ALA A 470 4.73 -12.15 4.31
C ALA A 470 5.25 -10.80 4.84
N ILE A 471 4.46 -10.12 5.69
CA ILE A 471 4.86 -8.88 6.38
C ILE A 471 5.93 -9.17 7.44
N ASP A 472 5.84 -10.31 8.15
CA ASP A 472 6.86 -10.74 9.11
C ASP A 472 8.16 -11.23 8.44
N VAL A 473 8.06 -11.89 7.28
CA VAL A 473 9.20 -12.22 6.39
C VAL A 473 9.88 -10.93 5.92
N TRP A 474 9.12 -9.93 5.45
CA TRP A 474 9.69 -8.63 5.10
C TRP A 474 10.44 -8.00 6.29
N ARG A 475 9.90 -8.08 7.51
CA ARG A 475 10.57 -7.55 8.72
C ARG A 475 11.89 -8.26 8.98
N VAL A 476 11.93 -9.59 8.94
CA VAL A 476 13.16 -10.35 9.24
C VAL A 476 14.21 -10.18 8.14
N GLU A 477 13.82 -10.35 6.88
CA GLU A 477 14.75 -10.29 5.73
C GLU A 477 15.27 -8.87 5.48
N MET A 478 14.40 -7.85 5.54
CA MET A 478 14.79 -6.48 5.18
C MET A 478 15.35 -5.69 6.38
N CYS A 479 14.99 -6.07 7.62
CA CYS A 479 15.38 -5.41 8.87
C CYS A 479 16.08 -6.39 9.85
N PRO A 480 17.24 -6.98 9.49
CA PRO A 480 17.88 -8.02 10.29
C PRO A 480 18.28 -7.56 11.69
N ASN A 481 18.71 -6.29 11.84
CA ASN A 481 19.07 -5.66 13.12
C ASN A 481 17.84 -5.16 13.92
N GLY A 482 16.62 -5.44 13.46
CA GLY A 482 15.38 -4.91 14.00
C GLY A 482 14.94 -3.59 13.36
N CYS A 483 13.73 -3.16 13.72
CA CYS A 483 13.03 -1.98 13.17
C CYS A 483 13.58 -0.62 13.64
N PHE A 484 14.53 -0.62 14.59
CA PHE A 484 15.15 0.58 15.14
C PHE A 484 16.42 0.99 14.39
N ASP A 485 17.00 0.11 13.57
CA ASP A 485 18.25 0.39 12.87
C ASP A 485 18.07 1.46 11.78
N THR A 486 18.54 2.67 12.10
CA THR A 486 18.58 3.81 11.17
C THR A 486 19.28 3.47 9.86
N LYS A 487 20.36 2.67 9.83
CA LYS A 487 21.08 2.31 8.58
C LYS A 487 20.23 1.47 7.64
N THR A 488 19.28 0.74 8.20
CA THR A 488 18.36 -0.10 7.43
C THR A 488 17.17 0.69 6.91
N ALA A 489 16.75 1.73 7.65
CA ALA A 489 15.61 2.57 7.30
C ALA A 489 15.93 3.76 6.39
N LEU A 490 17.12 4.37 6.54
CA LEU A 490 17.49 5.64 5.93
C LEU A 490 18.96 5.63 5.48
N HIS A 491 19.26 6.35 4.41
CA HIS A 491 20.62 6.60 3.95
C HIS A 491 21.01 8.06 4.23
N PHE A 492 22.21 8.27 4.78
CA PHE A 492 22.78 9.59 5.05
C PHE A 492 24.22 9.65 4.52
N THR A 493 24.59 10.80 3.95
CA THR A 493 25.96 11.08 3.51
C THR A 493 26.81 11.62 4.66
N GLU A 494 28.14 11.69 4.49
CA GLU A 494 29.02 12.27 5.51
C GLU A 494 28.71 13.75 5.82
N ARG A 495 28.09 14.46 4.86
CA ARG A 495 27.70 15.86 4.99
C ARG A 495 26.47 16.05 5.90
N ASP A 496 25.62 15.03 6.02
CA ASP A 496 24.38 15.12 6.77
C ASP A 496 24.60 15.01 8.30
N TYR A 497 25.63 14.28 8.77
CA TYR A 497 25.86 13.95 10.19
C TYR A 497 25.64 15.10 11.20
N PRO A 498 26.12 16.35 10.96
CA PRO A 498 25.92 17.46 11.91
C PRO A 498 24.45 17.88 12.05
N ASN A 499 23.64 17.68 11.00
CA ASN A 499 22.27 18.17 10.85
C ASN A 499 21.20 17.07 11.05
N ILE A 500 21.58 15.83 11.39
CA ILE A 500 20.63 14.72 11.59
C ILE A 500 19.79 14.96 12.86
N PRO A 501 18.44 15.03 12.76
CA PRO A 501 17.51 15.08 13.88
C PRO A 501 17.78 13.98 14.93
N PRO A 502 17.59 14.22 16.25
CA PRO A 502 17.89 13.23 17.29
C PRO A 502 17.23 11.85 17.06
N MET A 503 15.97 11.81 16.62
CA MET A 503 15.24 10.56 16.36
C MET A 503 15.64 9.86 15.04
N LEU A 504 16.45 10.52 14.20
CA LEU A 504 17.03 9.96 12.97
C LEU A 504 18.51 9.57 13.14
N LYS A 505 19.12 9.79 14.31
CA LYS A 505 20.52 9.39 14.56
C LYS A 505 20.67 7.87 14.66
N TYR A 506 21.91 7.40 14.51
CA TYR A 506 22.23 5.97 14.55
C TYR A 506 22.16 5.36 15.96
N GLU A 507 22.24 6.20 17.01
CA GLU A 507 22.11 5.81 18.41
C GLU A 507 20.64 5.78 18.89
N ASP A 508 19.69 6.32 18.11
CA ASP A 508 18.28 6.34 18.49
C ASP A 508 17.61 4.98 18.23
N THR A 509 17.19 4.33 19.31
CA THR A 509 16.61 2.99 19.30
C THR A 509 15.10 2.94 19.06
N ARG A 510 14.46 4.06 18.66
CA ARG A 510 13.02 4.08 18.42
C ARG A 510 12.66 3.54 17.04
N CYS A 511 11.49 2.92 16.94
CA CYS A 511 10.97 2.31 15.71
C CYS A 511 10.98 3.28 14.50
N LYS A 512 11.67 2.88 13.41
CA LYS A 512 11.65 3.62 12.12
C LYS A 512 10.54 3.12 11.20
N PHE A 513 10.20 1.83 11.28
CA PHE A 513 9.19 1.17 10.43
C PHE A 513 7.82 1.04 11.10
N SER A 514 7.25 2.16 11.57
CA SER A 514 5.90 2.18 12.18
C SER A 514 4.79 1.60 11.27
N LEU A 515 4.98 1.65 9.94
CA LEU A 515 4.08 1.06 8.95
C LEU A 515 3.90 -0.46 9.12
N TYR A 516 4.92 -1.18 9.60
CA TYR A 516 4.84 -2.63 9.85
C TYR A 516 3.78 -2.96 10.91
N HIS A 517 3.81 -2.26 12.05
CA HIS A 517 2.90 -2.53 13.17
C HIS A 517 1.47 -2.13 12.83
N ILE A 518 1.26 -0.96 12.22
CA ILE A 518 -0.09 -0.52 11.84
C ILE A 518 -0.70 -1.39 10.73
N ALA A 519 0.10 -2.00 9.85
CA ALA A 519 -0.42 -2.97 8.88
C ALA A 519 -0.98 -4.22 9.56
N GLN A 520 -0.22 -4.79 10.51
CA GLN A 520 -0.66 -5.95 11.29
C GLN A 520 -1.90 -5.63 12.14
N ILE A 521 -2.05 -4.37 12.57
CA ILE A 521 -3.26 -3.88 13.25
C ILE A 521 -4.44 -3.75 12.28
N TYR A 522 -4.27 -2.98 11.20
CA TYR A 522 -5.34 -2.63 10.25
C TYR A 522 -5.92 -3.86 9.53
N MET A 523 -5.10 -4.89 9.30
CA MET A 523 -5.55 -6.17 8.74
C MET A 523 -6.68 -6.82 9.56
N ARG A 524 -6.72 -6.55 10.87
CA ARG A 524 -7.57 -7.25 11.86
C ARG A 524 -8.65 -6.38 12.51
N ILE A 525 -8.48 -5.05 12.51
CA ILE A 525 -9.50 -4.08 12.93
C ILE A 525 -9.43 -2.84 12.04
N THR A 526 -10.58 -2.37 11.54
CA THR A 526 -10.60 -1.20 10.67
C THR A 526 -10.36 0.10 11.46
N HIS A 527 -9.76 1.10 10.81
CA HIS A 527 -9.61 2.45 11.35
C HIS A 527 -10.95 3.05 11.83
N TYR A 528 -12.05 2.71 11.16
CA TYR A 528 -13.39 3.17 11.54
C TYR A 528 -13.85 2.59 12.88
N ASP A 529 -13.67 1.28 13.10
CA ASP A 529 -14.23 0.60 14.26
C ASP A 529 -13.64 1.11 15.58
N TYR A 530 -12.32 1.22 15.72
CA TYR A 530 -11.73 1.67 16.99
C TYR A 530 -11.93 3.18 17.25
N ILE A 531 -11.99 4.03 16.21
CA ILE A 531 -12.22 5.47 16.38
C ILE A 531 -13.67 5.77 16.76
N VAL A 532 -14.64 5.12 16.13
CA VAL A 532 -16.05 5.26 16.53
C VAL A 532 -16.27 4.65 17.91
N TYR A 533 -15.67 3.50 18.22
CA TYR A 533 -15.74 2.90 19.55
C TYR A 533 -15.11 3.78 20.64
N ALA A 534 -14.07 4.55 20.34
CA ALA A 534 -13.48 5.56 21.23
C ALA A 534 -14.41 6.78 21.48
N GLY A 535 -15.37 7.02 20.58
CA GLY A 535 -16.41 8.05 20.73
C GLY A 535 -16.37 9.17 19.70
N ALA A 536 -15.70 9.02 18.56
CA ALA A 536 -15.72 10.04 17.51
C ALA A 536 -17.15 10.29 16.96
N PRO A 537 -17.60 11.55 16.84
CA PRO A 537 -19.00 11.83 16.49
C PRO A 537 -19.31 11.73 14.99
N SER A 538 -18.31 11.69 14.11
CA SER A 538 -18.52 11.62 12.66
C SER A 538 -17.34 10.96 11.91
N ARG A 539 -17.55 10.56 10.66
CA ARG A 539 -16.49 10.17 9.72
C ARG A 539 -16.60 10.96 8.42
N MET A 540 -15.54 11.70 8.05
CA MET A 540 -15.40 12.52 6.82
C MET A 540 -16.46 13.61 6.56
N ASN A 541 -17.64 13.56 7.21
CA ASN A 541 -18.73 14.53 7.36
C ASN A 541 -20.06 13.83 7.74
N VAL A 542 -20.09 12.48 7.80
CA VAL A 542 -21.27 11.69 8.18
C VAL A 542 -21.28 11.48 9.69
N THR A 543 -22.29 11.99 10.39
CA THR A 543 -22.51 11.80 11.82
C THR A 543 -22.82 10.33 12.15
N VAL A 544 -22.18 9.78 13.18
CA VAL A 544 -22.45 8.41 13.63
C VAL A 544 -23.81 8.34 14.31
N THR A 545 -24.69 7.47 13.82
CA THR A 545 -25.96 7.15 14.47
C THR A 545 -25.78 6.15 15.60
N GLU A 546 -26.70 6.15 16.57
CA GLU A 546 -26.73 5.16 17.67
C GLU A 546 -26.73 3.71 17.15
N THR A 547 -27.46 3.45 16.06
CA THR A 547 -27.48 2.13 15.40
C THR A 547 -26.15 1.75 14.75
N GLU A 548 -25.38 2.71 14.24
CA GLU A 548 -24.03 2.45 13.73
C GLU A 548 -23.04 2.21 14.86
N TYR A 549 -23.13 2.96 15.96
CA TYR A 549 -22.30 2.74 17.14
C TYR A 549 -22.53 1.35 17.74
N GLN A 550 -23.78 0.92 17.91
CA GLN A 550 -24.11 -0.43 18.40
C GLN A 550 -23.54 -1.54 17.51
N ASN A 551 -23.55 -1.34 16.19
CA ASN A 551 -22.93 -2.26 15.24
C ASN A 551 -21.39 -2.28 15.33
N VAL A 552 -20.76 -1.12 15.53
CA VAL A 552 -19.31 -1.00 15.82
C VAL A 552 -18.97 -1.70 17.14
N GLU A 553 -19.69 -1.40 18.21
CA GLU A 553 -19.48 -2.01 19.52
C GLU A 553 -19.58 -3.54 19.47
N ARG A 554 -20.58 -4.09 18.76
CA ARG A 554 -20.71 -5.53 18.56
C ARG A 554 -19.45 -6.10 17.89
N ARG A 555 -19.01 -5.50 16.77
CA ARG A 555 -17.79 -5.95 16.06
C ARG A 555 -16.54 -5.84 16.94
N VAL A 556 -16.38 -4.78 17.71
CA VAL A 556 -15.23 -4.59 18.62
C VAL A 556 -15.25 -5.60 19.77
N LYS A 557 -16.42 -5.93 20.33
CA LYS A 557 -16.57 -6.98 21.36
C LYS A 557 -16.26 -8.37 20.79
N GLU A 558 -16.74 -8.69 19.59
CA GLU A 558 -16.43 -9.95 18.90
C GLU A 558 -14.93 -10.06 18.59
N TRP A 559 -14.34 -8.99 18.03
CA TRP A 559 -12.92 -8.90 17.72
C TRP A 559 -12.03 -9.03 18.96
N SER A 560 -12.33 -8.34 20.06
CA SER A 560 -11.46 -8.35 21.25
C SER A 560 -11.39 -9.73 21.92
N HIS A 561 -12.46 -10.52 21.85
CA HIS A 561 -12.49 -11.89 22.35
C HIS A 561 -11.87 -12.92 21.39
N SER A 562 -11.55 -12.53 20.15
CA SER A 562 -10.88 -13.36 19.16
C SER A 562 -9.36 -13.36 19.31
N THR A 563 -8.71 -14.41 18.76
CA THR A 563 -7.24 -14.47 18.63
C THR A 563 -6.67 -13.34 17.78
N ASN A 564 -7.44 -12.84 16.80
CA ASN A 564 -7.06 -11.67 16.01
C ASN A 564 -7.01 -10.40 16.86
N GLY A 565 -7.92 -10.22 17.81
CA GLY A 565 -7.86 -9.12 18.78
C GLY A 565 -6.61 -9.19 19.64
N ASP A 566 -6.31 -10.37 20.19
CA ASP A 566 -5.11 -10.60 21.01
C ASP A 566 -3.82 -10.29 20.22
N ILE A 567 -3.68 -10.75 18.96
CA ILE A 567 -2.53 -10.44 18.09
C ILE A 567 -2.45 -8.95 17.75
N THR A 568 -3.57 -8.31 17.45
CA THR A 568 -3.61 -6.87 17.09
C THR A 568 -3.03 -6.00 18.20
N VAL A 569 -3.41 -6.30 19.44
CA VAL A 569 -2.98 -5.53 20.61
C VAL A 569 -1.53 -5.83 21.00
N VAL A 570 -1.03 -7.04 20.74
CA VAL A 570 0.41 -7.32 20.80
C VAL A 570 1.19 -6.37 19.89
N HIS A 571 0.81 -6.21 18.62
CA HIS A 571 1.49 -5.25 17.73
C HIS A 571 1.41 -3.79 18.22
N ALA A 572 0.27 -3.38 18.79
CA ALA A 572 0.13 -2.05 19.37
C ALA A 572 1.07 -1.84 20.58
N TYR A 573 1.17 -2.81 21.50
CA TYR A 573 2.12 -2.73 22.62
C TYR A 573 3.57 -2.80 22.17
N LEU A 574 3.91 -3.71 21.24
CA LEU A 574 5.25 -3.84 20.68
C LEU A 574 5.72 -2.50 20.09
N PHE A 575 4.86 -1.81 19.34
CA PHE A 575 5.17 -0.48 18.82
C PHE A 575 5.33 0.57 19.92
N LEU A 576 4.47 0.59 20.94
CA LEU A 576 4.63 1.52 22.08
C LEU A 576 5.90 1.24 22.89
N PHE A 577 6.31 -0.03 23.06
CA PHE A 577 7.56 -0.39 23.71
C PHE A 577 8.77 0.14 22.93
N GLU A 578 8.81 -0.09 21.61
CA GLU A 578 9.86 0.42 20.73
C GLU A 578 9.92 1.97 20.72
N MET A 579 8.80 2.66 20.95
CA MET A 579 8.76 4.13 20.91
C MET A 579 9.02 4.81 22.27
N LEU A 580 8.64 4.17 23.38
CA LEU A 580 8.62 4.78 24.72
C LEU A 580 9.59 4.18 25.74
N LEU A 581 10.15 2.98 25.49
CA LEU A 581 11.03 2.29 26.44
C LEU A 581 12.36 1.96 25.77
N SER A 582 13.47 2.22 26.46
CA SER A 582 14.78 1.80 25.93
C SER A 582 14.85 0.27 25.83
N PRO A 583 15.39 -0.29 24.73
CA PRO A 583 15.55 -1.72 24.63
C PRO A 583 16.69 -2.23 25.55
N HIS A 584 17.67 -1.39 25.87
CA HIS A 584 18.85 -1.76 26.66
C HIS A 584 18.68 -1.60 28.18
N ASN A 585 17.78 -0.72 28.64
CA ASN A 585 17.55 -0.48 30.07
C ASN A 585 16.07 -0.17 30.32
N GLU A 586 15.41 -1.03 31.10
CA GLU A 586 13.97 -0.93 31.40
C GLU A 586 13.58 0.33 32.19
N ASP A 587 14.52 0.89 32.96
CA ASP A 587 14.31 2.10 33.76
C ASP A 587 14.40 3.39 32.93
N ILE A 588 14.93 3.30 31.70
CA ILE A 588 15.00 4.45 30.77
C ILE A 588 13.73 4.48 29.92
N SER A 589 12.92 5.51 30.15
CA SER A 589 11.74 5.82 29.34
C SER A 589 11.96 7.07 28.50
N TYR A 590 11.47 7.01 27.27
CA TYR A 590 11.52 8.11 26.33
C TYR A 590 10.26 8.98 26.45
N LEU A 591 10.46 10.29 26.65
CA LEU A 591 9.39 11.26 26.41
C LEU A 591 9.10 11.32 24.91
N TYR A 592 7.82 11.41 24.57
CA TYR A 592 7.34 11.53 23.19
C TYR A 592 6.57 12.83 23.02
N ASP A 593 7.06 13.71 22.15
CA ASP A 593 6.35 14.91 21.70
C ASP A 593 6.01 14.73 20.20
N PRO A 594 4.72 14.61 19.84
CA PRO A 594 4.26 14.45 18.47
C PRO A 594 4.74 15.54 17.49
N ASN A 595 5.10 16.74 17.97
CA ASN A 595 5.63 17.83 17.14
C ASN A 595 7.10 17.62 16.74
N THR A 596 7.86 16.84 17.52
CA THR A 596 9.29 16.60 17.30
C THR A 596 9.57 15.35 16.47
N ASP A 597 8.53 14.65 16.03
CA ASP A 597 8.63 13.39 15.30
C ASP A 597 8.94 13.63 13.80
N PRO A 598 10.14 13.26 13.31
CA PRO A 598 10.52 13.48 11.91
C PRO A 598 9.82 12.53 10.93
N PHE A 599 9.18 11.45 11.39
CA PHE A 599 8.45 10.53 10.52
C PHE A 599 6.99 10.97 10.39
N LEU A 600 6.65 11.52 9.23
CA LEU A 600 5.41 12.28 8.99
C LEU A 600 4.13 11.60 9.49
N HIS A 601 3.97 10.30 9.24
CA HIS A 601 2.79 9.52 9.61
C HIS A 601 2.91 8.82 10.97
N ARG A 602 4.12 8.73 11.56
CA ARG A 602 4.37 7.96 12.79
C ARG A 602 3.56 8.49 13.97
N LYS A 603 3.41 9.81 14.06
CA LYS A 603 2.55 10.48 15.05
C LYS A 603 1.07 10.06 14.97
N ASN A 604 0.52 9.86 13.77
CA ASN A 604 -0.85 9.39 13.61
C ASN A 604 -0.96 7.88 13.90
N ILE A 605 0.05 7.10 13.55
CA ILE A 605 0.14 5.66 13.90
C ILE A 605 0.22 5.44 15.42
N MET A 606 0.94 6.31 16.15
CA MET A 606 0.93 6.33 17.62
C MET A 606 -0.50 6.49 18.15
N ALA A 607 -1.27 7.45 17.61
CA ALA A 607 -2.65 7.65 18.03
C ALA A 607 -3.53 6.42 17.76
N SER A 608 -3.44 5.83 16.58
CA SER A 608 -4.13 4.57 16.23
C SER A 608 -3.81 3.44 17.20
N ALA A 609 -2.52 3.21 17.52
CA ALA A 609 -2.11 2.14 18.43
C ALA A 609 -2.69 2.30 19.85
N ILE A 610 -2.74 3.53 20.37
CA ILE A 610 -3.32 3.84 21.68
C ILE A 610 -4.83 3.62 21.68
N LEU A 611 -5.53 4.05 20.62
CA LEU A 611 -6.99 3.86 20.51
C LEU A 611 -7.37 2.38 20.36
N VAL A 612 -6.53 1.57 19.71
CA VAL A 612 -6.68 0.11 19.64
C VAL A 612 -6.49 -0.56 21.00
N ILE A 613 -5.48 -0.13 21.77
CA ILE A 613 -5.27 -0.58 23.17
C ILE A 613 -6.45 -0.19 24.06
N PHE A 614 -6.99 1.02 23.90
CA PHE A 614 -8.22 1.44 24.58
C PHE A 614 -9.39 0.54 24.19
N ALA A 615 -9.68 0.39 22.90
CA ALA A 615 -10.85 -0.33 22.41
C ALA A 615 -10.88 -1.80 22.89
N TYR A 616 -9.74 -2.48 22.85
CA TYR A 616 -9.62 -3.86 23.32
C TYR A 616 -9.80 -4.00 24.83
N ASN A 617 -9.11 -3.18 25.63
CA ASN A 617 -9.18 -3.31 27.09
C ASN A 617 -10.54 -2.85 27.62
N PHE A 618 -11.08 -1.73 27.11
CA PHE A 618 -12.38 -1.21 27.51
C PHE A 618 -13.53 -2.15 27.11
N SER A 619 -13.46 -2.82 25.95
CA SER A 619 -14.48 -3.80 25.55
C SER A 619 -14.48 -5.10 26.35
N LYS A 620 -13.36 -5.47 26.99
CA LYS A 620 -13.25 -6.66 27.85
C LYS A 620 -13.61 -6.39 29.32
N TYR A 621 -13.13 -5.27 29.87
CA TYR A 621 -13.18 -5.01 31.32
C TYR A 621 -14.08 -3.82 31.71
N GLY A 622 -14.48 -2.97 30.76
CA GLY A 622 -15.20 -1.75 31.04
C GLY A 622 -14.30 -0.67 31.64
N ASN A 623 -14.78 0.00 32.68
CA ASN A 623 -14.12 1.13 33.32
C ASN A 623 -13.14 0.73 34.45
N GLU A 624 -12.07 1.51 34.57
CA GLU A 624 -11.01 1.37 35.59
C GLU A 624 -11.45 1.88 36.98
N SER A 625 -12.38 2.83 36.99
CA SER A 625 -12.99 3.36 38.21
C SER A 625 -14.33 4.06 37.93
N ASN A 626 -15.02 4.47 39.00
CA ASN A 626 -16.26 5.25 38.95
C ASN A 626 -16.05 6.68 39.52
N PHE A 627 -14.83 7.23 39.41
CA PHE A 627 -14.51 8.53 40.02
C PHE A 627 -15.08 9.73 39.27
N PHE A 628 -15.57 9.58 38.03
CA PHE A 628 -16.01 10.70 37.18
C PHE A 628 -17.07 11.60 37.84
N GLY A 629 -18.06 11.01 38.51
CA GLY A 629 -19.11 11.76 39.23
C GLY A 629 -18.64 12.52 40.49
N SER A 630 -17.38 12.36 40.88
CA SER A 630 -16.75 13.02 42.04
C SER A 630 -15.63 13.99 41.64
N LEU A 631 -15.49 14.31 40.35
CA LEU A 631 -14.46 15.23 39.86
C LEU A 631 -14.94 16.68 39.91
N ASP A 632 -14.42 17.45 40.87
CA ASP A 632 -14.54 18.91 40.91
C ASP A 632 -13.63 19.57 39.84
N GLY A 633 -14.03 19.45 38.58
CA GLY A 633 -13.46 20.20 37.46
C GLY A 633 -12.32 19.53 36.66
N ASP A 634 -11.91 20.23 35.62
CA ASP A 634 -11.21 19.69 34.43
C ASP A 634 -9.71 19.36 34.63
N SER A 635 -9.16 19.56 35.84
CA SER A 635 -7.70 19.62 36.06
C SER A 635 -7.04 18.33 36.59
N PHE A 636 -7.78 17.37 37.15
CA PHE A 636 -7.18 16.18 37.75
C PHE A 636 -7.98 14.89 37.46
N TYR A 637 -7.38 14.01 36.65
CA TYR A 637 -7.89 12.67 36.39
C TYR A 637 -7.09 11.64 37.20
N PRO A 638 -7.70 10.94 38.18
CA PRO A 638 -7.03 9.91 38.97
C PRO A 638 -6.81 8.63 38.15
N ASP A 639 -5.57 8.16 38.09
CA ASP A 639 -5.14 6.91 37.46
C ASP A 639 -4.73 5.87 38.50
N ARG A 640 -5.06 4.59 38.26
CA ARG A 640 -4.63 3.46 39.10
C ARG A 640 -3.14 3.14 38.92
N GLU A 641 -2.59 3.45 37.74
CA GLU A 641 -1.22 3.17 37.37
C GLU A 641 -0.70 4.25 36.42
N ASP A 642 0.53 4.71 36.65
CA ASP A 642 1.23 5.62 35.74
C ASP A 642 1.48 4.96 34.38
N GLY A 643 1.36 5.71 33.28
CA GLY A 643 1.41 5.16 31.92
C GLY A 643 2.75 4.51 31.54
N TYR A 644 3.88 5.00 32.04
CA TYR A 644 5.19 4.36 31.79
C TYR A 644 5.36 3.10 32.64
N SER A 645 4.88 3.13 33.88
CA SER A 645 4.87 2.00 34.81
C SER A 645 4.01 0.85 34.27
N TYR A 646 2.82 1.18 33.76
CA TYR A 646 1.93 0.29 33.02
C TYR A 646 2.66 -0.39 31.86
N LEU A 647 3.28 0.37 30.95
CA LEU A 647 3.98 -0.22 29.79
C LEU A 647 5.14 -1.11 30.21
N ARG A 648 5.94 -0.73 31.22
CA ARG A 648 6.99 -1.59 31.78
C ARG A 648 6.44 -2.90 32.34
N ARG A 649 5.29 -2.87 33.01
CA ARG A 649 4.62 -4.06 33.56
C ARG A 649 4.14 -5.00 32.45
N ILE A 650 3.48 -4.48 31.40
CA ILE A 650 3.08 -5.32 30.25
C ILE A 650 4.32 -5.91 29.55
N ARG A 651 5.36 -5.09 29.31
CA ARG A 651 6.62 -5.55 28.69
C ARG A 651 7.31 -6.66 29.49
N LYS A 652 7.35 -6.55 30.82
CA LYS A 652 7.91 -7.60 31.71
C LYS A 652 7.16 -8.91 31.60
N ASN A 653 5.83 -8.87 31.49
CA ASN A 653 5.03 -10.07 31.25
C ASN A 653 5.35 -10.71 29.89
N PHE A 654 5.54 -9.93 28.83
CA PHE A 654 5.94 -10.45 27.51
C PHE A 654 7.35 -11.07 27.56
N ILE A 655 8.33 -10.40 28.19
CA ILE A 655 9.68 -10.93 28.36
C ILE A 655 9.67 -12.24 29.15
N SER A 656 8.82 -12.39 30.16
CA SER A 656 8.72 -13.64 30.94
C SER A 656 8.31 -14.88 30.11
N CYS A 657 7.75 -14.69 28.92
CA CYS A 657 7.36 -15.76 28.01
C CYS A 657 8.47 -16.18 27.02
N ILE A 658 9.59 -15.46 26.93
CA ILE A 658 10.64 -15.71 25.93
C ILE A 658 12.03 -15.73 26.56
N SER A 659 12.84 -16.71 26.16
CA SER A 659 14.26 -16.77 26.46
C SER A 659 15.07 -15.76 25.63
N GLY A 660 14.91 -14.46 25.90
CA GLY A 660 15.75 -13.41 25.30
C GLY A 660 15.13 -12.00 25.26
N PRO A 661 15.91 -10.99 24.84
CA PRO A 661 15.48 -9.59 24.85
C PRO A 661 14.49 -9.26 23.72
N LEU A 662 13.33 -8.71 24.11
CA LEU A 662 12.31 -8.22 23.19
C LEU A 662 12.91 -7.18 22.21
N HIS A 663 12.69 -7.37 20.91
CA HIS A 663 13.15 -6.53 19.79
C HIS A 663 14.66 -6.51 19.47
N GLN A 664 15.54 -7.18 20.23
CA GLN A 664 17.00 -7.17 20.00
C GLN A 664 17.56 -8.44 19.35
N ILE A 665 16.75 -9.49 19.19
CA ILE A 665 17.22 -10.78 18.66
C ILE A 665 17.13 -10.76 17.13
N ASN A 666 18.26 -10.97 16.46
CA ASN A 666 18.31 -11.41 15.07
C ASN A 666 17.67 -12.81 14.99
N ARG A 667 16.35 -12.87 14.78
CA ARG A 667 15.62 -14.11 14.50
C ARG A 667 15.89 -14.48 13.05
N GLU A 668 16.75 -15.47 12.82
CA GLU A 668 17.08 -15.95 11.47
C GLU A 668 15.88 -16.61 10.76
N ASP A 669 14.87 -17.09 11.50
CA ASP A 669 13.62 -17.65 10.94
C ASP A 669 12.41 -16.73 11.16
N SER A 670 11.89 -16.19 10.04
CA SER A 670 10.60 -15.49 9.96
C SER A 670 9.42 -16.25 10.59
N LEU A 671 9.42 -17.59 10.52
CA LEU A 671 8.34 -18.43 11.05
C LEU A 671 8.47 -18.64 12.56
N GLU A 672 9.68 -18.60 13.13
CA GLU A 672 9.89 -18.54 14.58
C GLU A 672 9.31 -17.23 15.11
N TYR A 673 9.69 -16.09 14.53
CA TYR A 673 9.19 -14.79 14.94
C TYR A 673 7.65 -14.68 14.85
N HIS A 674 7.03 -15.20 13.79
CA HIS A 674 5.56 -15.26 13.68
C HIS A 674 4.90 -16.11 14.78
N LYS A 675 5.54 -17.20 15.24
CA LYS A 675 5.08 -18.00 16.39
C LYS A 675 5.23 -17.25 17.71
N GLU A 676 6.29 -16.45 17.89
CA GLU A 676 6.47 -15.61 19.09
C GLU A 676 5.33 -14.61 19.26
N ILE A 677 4.90 -13.95 18.18
CA ILE A 677 3.73 -13.05 18.19
C ILE A 677 2.45 -13.79 18.65
N LYS A 678 2.24 -15.02 18.15
CA LYS A 678 1.11 -15.87 18.59
C LYS A 678 1.24 -16.31 20.06
N ALA A 679 2.46 -16.51 20.57
CA ALA A 679 2.71 -16.83 21.98
C ALA A 679 2.40 -15.63 22.90
N PHE A 680 2.81 -14.41 22.53
CA PHE A 680 2.39 -13.19 23.25
C PHE A 680 0.88 -13.02 23.26
N ALA A 681 0.21 -13.26 22.13
CA ALA A 681 -1.24 -13.18 22.01
C ALA A 681 -1.95 -14.19 22.93
N ALA A 682 -1.41 -15.41 23.08
CA ALA A 682 -1.93 -16.38 24.04
C ALA A 682 -1.76 -15.90 25.50
N GLN A 683 -0.64 -15.24 25.83
CA GLN A 683 -0.37 -14.73 27.18
C GLN A 683 -1.25 -13.53 27.58
N MET A 684 -1.80 -12.77 26.63
CA MET A 684 -2.65 -11.59 26.91
C MET A 684 -3.79 -11.84 27.92
N LYS A 685 -4.29 -13.08 27.99
CA LYS A 685 -5.37 -13.50 28.92
C LYS A 685 -4.91 -13.65 30.37
N ASN A 686 -3.60 -13.81 30.60
CA ASN A 686 -2.99 -14.04 31.90
C ASN A 686 -2.43 -12.75 32.53
N ILE A 687 -2.43 -11.64 31.80
CA ILE A 687 -1.88 -10.36 32.28
C ILE A 687 -3.00 -9.62 33.04
N GLU A 688 -2.83 -9.49 34.35
CA GLU A 688 -3.76 -8.75 35.19
C GLU A 688 -3.74 -7.23 34.89
N ASN A 689 -4.82 -6.54 35.24
CA ASN A 689 -4.89 -5.07 35.26
C ASN A 689 -4.53 -4.38 33.92
N THR A 690 -4.77 -5.05 32.79
CA THR A 690 -4.55 -4.49 31.45
C THR A 690 -5.46 -3.30 31.14
N HIS A 691 -6.58 -3.15 31.86
CA HIS A 691 -7.53 -2.05 31.75
C HIS A 691 -7.17 -0.79 32.56
N HIS A 692 -6.06 -0.78 33.31
CA HIS A 692 -5.56 0.41 34.01
C HIS A 692 -4.86 1.39 33.04
N ILE A 693 -5.60 1.88 32.05
CA ILE A 693 -5.07 2.64 30.89
C ILE A 693 -5.19 4.16 31.03
N ALA A 694 -5.86 4.69 32.05
CA ALA A 694 -6.05 6.13 32.21
C ALA A 694 -4.71 6.89 32.27
N GLY A 695 -3.70 6.34 32.96
CA GLY A 695 -2.35 6.92 33.02
C GLY A 695 -1.64 6.97 31.67
N LEU A 696 -1.80 5.94 30.82
CA LEU A 696 -1.26 5.91 29.46
C LEU A 696 -1.93 6.96 28.57
N LEU A 697 -3.26 7.04 28.60
CA LEU A 697 -4.02 8.03 27.84
C LEU A 697 -3.67 9.46 28.27
N LYS A 698 -3.42 9.71 29.57
CA LYS A 698 -3.01 11.02 30.09
C LYS A 698 -1.67 11.51 29.53
N ILE A 699 -0.71 10.62 29.25
CA ILE A 699 0.57 11.00 28.61
C ILE A 699 0.30 11.57 27.22
N PHE A 700 -0.51 10.87 26.42
CA PHE A 700 -0.77 11.25 25.03
C PHE A 700 -1.77 12.40 24.89
N HIS A 701 -2.79 12.50 25.74
CA HIS A 701 -3.62 13.71 25.86
C HIS A 701 -2.71 14.94 26.06
N LYS A 702 -1.77 14.92 27.02
CA LYS A 702 -0.86 16.05 27.24
C LYS A 702 0.04 16.35 26.03
N GLY A 703 0.57 15.33 25.36
CA GLY A 703 1.41 15.51 24.17
C GLY A 703 0.65 16.09 22.96
N PHE A 704 -0.53 15.55 22.67
CA PHE A 704 -1.33 15.94 21.49
C PHE A 704 -2.13 17.23 21.68
N THR A 705 -2.39 17.70 22.92
CA THR A 705 -3.04 19.01 23.15
C THR A 705 -2.26 20.17 22.55
N ASN A 706 -0.92 20.07 22.57
CA ASN A 706 -0.03 21.08 22.00
C ASN A 706 0.41 20.73 20.56
N SER A 707 -0.32 19.87 19.83
CA SER A 707 -0.02 19.58 18.43
C SER A 707 -0.21 20.83 17.56
N ASN A 708 0.79 21.12 16.73
CA ASN A 708 0.79 22.23 15.77
C ASN A 708 -0.34 22.09 14.73
N TRP A 709 -0.75 20.86 14.40
CA TRP A 709 -1.80 20.55 13.42
C TRP A 709 -3.12 20.15 14.09
N GLU A 710 -4.21 20.28 13.34
CA GLU A 710 -5.58 20.21 13.88
C GLU A 710 -6.02 18.79 14.23
N VAL A 711 -5.77 17.83 13.34
CA VAL A 711 -6.08 16.39 13.57
C VAL A 711 -5.38 15.84 14.82
N GLY A 712 -4.20 16.39 15.19
CA GLY A 712 -3.54 16.04 16.44
C GLY A 712 -4.33 16.51 17.67
N ARG A 713 -4.88 17.72 17.63
CA ARG A 713 -5.76 18.25 18.69
C ARG A 713 -7.09 17.51 18.74
N GLU A 714 -7.65 17.07 17.60
CA GLU A 714 -8.82 16.17 17.56
C GLU A 714 -8.54 14.85 18.32
N TYR A 715 -7.41 14.20 18.05
CA TYR A 715 -6.97 13.00 18.79
C TYR A 715 -6.80 13.28 20.28
N SER A 716 -6.27 14.44 20.65
CA SER A 716 -6.14 14.85 22.05
C SER A 716 -7.49 14.86 22.79
N ARG A 717 -8.51 15.46 22.17
CA ARG A 717 -9.88 15.51 22.71
C ARG A 717 -10.51 14.11 22.77
N LEU A 718 -10.24 13.27 21.78
CA LEU A 718 -10.66 11.86 21.80
C LEU A 718 -9.98 11.08 22.94
N PHE A 719 -8.70 11.31 23.24
CA PHE A 719 -8.04 10.74 24.42
C PHE A 719 -8.65 11.26 25.73
N LYS A 720 -9.01 12.55 25.82
CA LYS A 720 -9.75 13.10 26.98
C LYS A 720 -11.07 12.34 27.19
N ASN A 721 -11.85 12.12 26.13
CA ASN A 721 -13.09 11.34 26.17
C ASN A 721 -12.85 9.88 26.62
N CYS A 722 -11.79 9.23 26.12
CA CYS A 722 -11.40 7.88 26.56
C CYS A 722 -11.04 7.84 28.05
N ILE A 723 -10.29 8.82 28.57
CA ILE A 723 -9.95 8.93 30.00
C ILE A 723 -11.23 9.02 30.83
N GLU A 724 -12.15 9.91 30.47
CA GLU A 724 -13.40 10.11 31.22
C GLU A 724 -14.27 8.85 31.23
N ARG A 725 -14.33 8.11 30.12
CA ARG A 725 -15.01 6.81 30.05
C ARG A 725 -14.34 5.74 30.92
N CYS A 726 -13.01 5.69 30.97
CA CYS A 726 -12.27 4.84 31.93
C CYS A 726 -12.57 5.20 33.40
N LEU A 727 -13.01 6.43 33.69
CA LEU A 727 -13.42 6.89 35.03
C LEU A 727 -14.93 6.79 35.30
N GLY A 728 -15.71 6.24 34.36
CA GLY A 728 -17.14 5.98 34.53
C GLY A 728 -18.09 7.01 33.89
N ARG A 729 -17.62 7.85 32.95
CA ARG A 729 -18.52 8.70 32.15
C ARG A 729 -19.41 7.83 31.24
N GLU A 730 -20.73 7.92 31.42
CA GLU A 730 -21.73 7.19 30.62
C GLU A 730 -21.85 7.70 29.18
N SER A 731 -21.59 8.99 28.96
CA SER A 731 -21.61 9.61 27.63
C SER A 731 -20.46 9.10 26.77
N ILE A 732 -20.81 8.37 25.71
CA ILE A 732 -19.87 7.74 24.76
C ILE A 732 -19.19 8.80 23.87
N THR A 733 -19.96 9.76 23.39
CA THR A 733 -19.56 10.64 22.27
C THR A 733 -18.72 11.84 22.71
N CYS A 734 -17.59 12.04 22.02
CA CYS A 734 -16.73 13.21 22.11
C CYS A 734 -17.32 14.35 21.27
N VAL A 735 -18.32 15.05 21.80
CA VAL A 735 -19.08 16.09 21.08
C VAL A 735 -18.17 17.18 20.51
N ASN A 736 -17.18 17.62 21.28
CA ASN A 736 -16.24 18.69 20.91
C ASN A 736 -15.01 18.21 20.13
N MET A 737 -15.00 17.00 19.57
CA MET A 737 -13.82 16.46 18.87
C MET A 737 -13.29 17.42 17.78
N TYR A 738 -14.20 18.03 17.02
CA TYR A 738 -13.91 18.94 15.90
C TYR A 738 -14.05 20.44 16.24
N GLU A 739 -14.13 20.79 17.54
CA GLU A 739 -14.14 22.18 18.05
C GLU A 739 -12.75 22.63 18.52
#